data_AF-A0A5J9V8G6-F1
#
_entry.id   AF-A0A5J9V8G6-F1
#
_cell.length_a   1.000
_cell.length_b   1.000
_cell.length_c   1.000
_cell.angle_alpha   90.00
_cell.angle_beta   90.00
_cell.angle_gamma   90.00
#
_symmetry.space_group_name_H-M   'P 1'
#
loop_
_entity.id
_entity.type
_entity.pdbx_description
1 polymer ?
#
loop_
_entity_poly.entity_id
_entity_poly.type
_entity_poly.pdbx_seq_one_letter_code
_entity_poly.pdbx_strand_id
1 'polypeptide(L)'
;MASSSSKVVALAALFSVLVTYGSCARPVVNDTVSAFTADPNWEAARATWYGAPTGAGPDDDGGACGFKNVNLPPFSAMTSCGNQPLFKDGKGCGSCYQIRCVNHKACSGNPETVIITDMNYYPVARYHFDLSGTAFGAMAKPGHNDELRHAGIIDIQFKRVPCNYPGQKVTFHVEQGSNAVYFAVLVEFEDGDGDVVQVDLMEGNSQSWTPMRESWGSIWRLDSNHRLTAPFSLRVTNESGRKLVANKVIPPSWSPNTYYRSIIHTLELASKMASSSSKLVALAAIFSVLVTYGSCARPINYTASAFTADPNWEAARATWYGAPTGAGPDDDGGACGFKNVNLPPFSSMTSCGNEPLFKDGKGCGSCYQIRCVNNAACSGNPETVIITDMNYYPVSKYHFDLSGTAFGAMAKPGRSDELRHAGIIDIQFKRVPCNYPGQKVTFHVEQGSNPMYFAVLVEYEDGDGDVVQVDLMEGNSGSWMPMRESWGSIWRLDSNHRLTGPFSLRVTNESGRKLVANKVIPANWAPNTYYRSIIQVGDEDAEFGCAFPHTNTLELATKMASFSSNLVALAALFSVLVTYGSCARPINYTASAFTADPSWEAARATWYGAPTGAGPDDDGGACGFKNVNLPPFSSMTSCGNEPLFKDGKGCGSCYQIRCVNNAACSGNPETVIITDMNYYPVAKYHFDLSGTAFGAMAKPGRTDELRHAGIIDIQFKRVPCNYPGQKVTFHVEQGSNPMYFAVLVEYEDGDGDVVQVDLMEGNSGSWTPMRESWGSIWRLDSNHRLTGPFSLRITNESGRTLVADKVIPANWTPGTYYRSIIHKSDRLQLNYFLVSYEIRDRSFSIKVD
;
A
#
# COMPACT_ATOMS: atom_id res chain seq x y z
N MET A 1 -3.87 71.77 -60.52
CA MET A 1 -4.01 70.65 -59.56
C MET A 1 -2.80 70.73 -58.63
N ALA A 2 -2.77 71.55 -57.58
CA ALA A 2 -3.65 71.66 -56.41
C ALA A 2 -3.23 70.74 -55.23
N SER A 3 -2.31 71.26 -54.39
CA SER A 3 -2.14 71.01 -52.93
C SER A 3 -1.88 69.57 -52.41
N SER A 4 -1.30 69.34 -51.24
CA SER A 4 -0.36 70.12 -50.37
C SER A 4 0.08 69.16 -49.25
N SER A 5 1.34 69.19 -48.82
CA SER A 5 1.74 68.53 -47.56
C SER A 5 1.09 69.24 -46.36
N SER A 6 0.62 68.50 -45.34
CA SER A 6 0.52 69.00 -43.95
C SER A 6 0.04 67.99 -42.91
N LYS A 7 0.79 67.97 -41.80
CA LYS A 7 0.40 67.71 -40.40
C LYS A 7 0.15 66.24 -39.97
N VAL A 8 0.80 65.65 -38.95
CA VAL A 8 1.40 66.07 -37.64
C VAL A 8 0.50 65.72 -36.44
N VAL A 9 0.95 64.69 -35.70
CA VAL A 9 0.97 64.54 -34.21
C VAL A 9 -0.34 64.46 -33.40
N ALA A 10 -0.34 63.50 -32.45
CA ALA A 10 -1.20 63.36 -31.26
C ALA A 10 -2.70 63.02 -31.53
N LEU A 11 -3.40 62.24 -30.71
CA LEU A 11 -3.41 62.24 -29.24
C LEU A 11 -3.40 60.83 -28.61
N ALA A 12 -3.03 60.80 -27.33
CA ALA A 12 -3.16 59.63 -26.47
C ALA A 12 -4.31 59.82 -25.45
N ALA A 13 -4.78 58.67 -24.94
CA ALA A 13 -5.24 58.45 -23.57
C ALA A 13 -6.69 58.81 -23.13
N LEU A 14 -7.21 57.85 -22.33
CA LEU A 14 -7.88 58.00 -21.02
C LEU A 14 -9.43 58.00 -20.87
N PHE A 15 -9.83 57.36 -19.76
CA PHE A 15 -11.15 57.21 -19.09
C PHE A 15 -12.28 56.49 -19.90
N SER A 16 -13.01 55.43 -19.50
CA SER A 16 -13.25 54.60 -18.28
C SER A 16 -14.67 54.72 -17.69
N VAL A 17 -15.14 53.65 -17.00
CA VAL A 17 -16.17 53.60 -15.92
C VAL A 17 -17.66 53.36 -16.31
N LEU A 18 -18.23 52.31 -15.66
CA LEU A 18 -19.67 51.95 -15.42
C LEU A 18 -20.61 51.69 -16.63
N VAL A 19 -21.69 50.88 -16.61
CA VAL A 19 -22.15 49.65 -15.91
C VAL A 19 -23.68 49.53 -16.14
N THR A 20 -24.20 48.29 -16.16
CA THR A 20 -25.61 47.84 -15.98
C THR A 20 -26.68 47.80 -17.10
N TYR A 21 -27.34 46.63 -17.08
CA TYR A 21 -28.73 46.24 -17.38
C TYR A 21 -29.28 46.16 -18.82
N GLY A 22 -29.83 44.97 -19.13
CA GLY A 22 -30.50 44.62 -20.38
C GLY A 22 -30.83 43.13 -20.48
N SER A 23 -31.58 42.59 -19.50
CA SER A 23 -31.98 41.17 -19.49
C SER A 23 -32.99 40.84 -20.59
N CYS A 24 -32.86 39.68 -21.25
CA CYS A 24 -34.00 38.93 -21.79
C CYS A 24 -33.64 37.45 -22.03
N ALA A 25 -34.65 36.58 -21.97
CA ALA A 25 -34.51 35.14 -21.75
C ALA A 25 -33.78 34.35 -22.86
N ARG A 26 -33.15 33.23 -22.46
CA ARG A 26 -32.71 32.14 -23.35
C ARG A 26 -33.53 30.86 -23.07
N PRO A 27 -33.65 29.95 -24.05
CA PRO A 27 -34.62 28.86 -24.01
C PRO A 27 -34.25 27.74 -23.03
N VAL A 28 -35.26 27.05 -22.53
CA VAL A 28 -35.11 25.78 -21.81
C VAL A 28 -34.67 24.70 -22.79
N VAL A 29 -33.50 24.09 -22.53
CA VAL A 29 -33.07 22.83 -23.12
C VAL A 29 -32.59 21.96 -21.96
N ASN A 30 -33.20 20.78 -21.79
CA ASN A 30 -32.81 19.81 -20.78
C ASN A 30 -31.60 19.00 -21.28
N ASP A 31 -30.40 19.41 -20.91
CA ASP A 31 -29.21 18.54 -20.91
C ASP A 31 -28.88 18.19 -19.46
N THR A 32 -29.07 16.93 -19.08
CA THR A 32 -28.76 16.42 -17.74
C THR A 32 -27.27 16.12 -17.61
N VAL A 33 -26.47 17.18 -17.46
CA VAL A 33 -25.15 17.10 -16.80
C VAL A 33 -25.34 17.69 -15.41
N SER A 34 -25.15 16.88 -14.37
CA SER A 34 -25.23 17.31 -12.98
C SER A 34 -24.15 18.36 -12.72
N ALA A 35 -24.57 19.61 -12.52
CA ALA A 35 -23.70 20.61 -11.90
C ALA A 35 -23.47 20.23 -10.43
N PHE A 36 -22.28 20.54 -9.91
CA PHE A 36 -21.96 20.37 -8.48
C PHE A 36 -23.09 20.94 -7.61
N THR A 37 -23.70 20.07 -6.81
CA THR A 37 -24.79 20.45 -5.91
C THR A 37 -24.20 20.57 -4.50
N ALA A 38 -23.89 21.79 -4.09
CA ALA A 38 -23.46 22.06 -2.72
C ALA A 38 -24.55 21.63 -1.73
N ASP A 39 -24.17 21.09 -0.57
CA ASP A 39 -25.15 20.76 0.45
C ASP A 39 -25.71 22.07 1.05
N PRO A 40 -27.03 22.32 0.97
CA PRO A 40 -27.64 23.50 1.59
C PRO A 40 -27.64 23.44 3.13
N ASN A 41 -27.57 22.24 3.70
CA ASN A 41 -27.73 21.99 5.13
C ASN A 41 -26.38 21.84 5.84
N TRP A 42 -26.41 22.04 7.16
CA TRP A 42 -25.26 21.78 8.04
C TRP A 42 -25.44 20.42 8.71
N GLU A 43 -24.54 19.48 8.43
CA GLU A 43 -24.45 18.20 9.13
C GLU A 43 -23.59 18.31 10.39
N ALA A 44 -23.79 17.41 11.35
CA ALA A 44 -22.99 17.34 12.58
C ALA A 44 -21.80 16.40 12.39
N ALA A 45 -20.62 16.83 12.85
CA ALA A 45 -19.39 16.04 12.87
C ALA A 45 -18.63 16.30 14.17
N ARG A 46 -17.60 15.50 14.44
CA ARG A 46 -16.56 15.85 15.41
C ARG A 46 -15.29 16.27 14.69
N ALA A 47 -14.56 17.19 15.30
CA ALA A 47 -13.22 17.54 14.86
C ALA A 47 -12.20 17.27 15.96
N THR A 48 -11.06 16.73 15.56
CA THR A 48 -9.79 16.76 16.30
C THR A 48 -8.76 17.53 15.48
N TRP A 49 -7.52 17.62 15.96
CA TRP A 49 -6.41 18.09 15.12
C TRP A 49 -5.12 17.35 15.43
N TYR A 50 -4.23 17.33 14.44
CA TYR A 50 -2.94 16.64 14.48
C TYR A 50 -1.77 17.53 13.99
N GLY A 51 -0.56 17.05 14.26
CA GLY A 51 0.70 17.70 13.89
C GLY A 51 1.01 18.99 14.64
N ALA A 52 1.73 19.89 13.98
CA ALA A 52 2.13 21.18 14.57
C ALA A 52 0.93 22.15 14.75
N PRO A 53 0.87 22.94 15.84
CA PRO A 53 -0.23 23.88 16.12
C PRO A 53 -0.50 24.95 15.05
N THR A 54 0.47 25.21 14.19
CA THR A 54 0.36 26.11 13.02
C THR A 54 0.87 25.43 11.74
N GLY A 55 0.87 24.08 11.72
CA GLY A 55 1.22 23.27 10.56
C GLY A 55 -0.01 22.87 9.75
N ALA A 56 0.20 22.00 8.77
CA ALA A 56 -0.79 21.56 7.79
C ALA A 56 -1.33 20.13 8.03
N GLY A 57 -1.14 19.58 9.22
CA GLY A 57 -1.41 18.17 9.51
C GLY A 57 -0.09 17.43 9.61
N PRO A 58 0.31 16.60 8.64
CA PRO A 58 1.51 15.78 8.74
C PRO A 58 2.79 16.62 8.74
N ASP A 59 3.83 16.12 9.41
CA ASP A 59 5.13 16.81 9.53
C ASP A 59 5.91 16.87 8.19
N ASP A 60 5.49 16.10 7.16
CA ASP A 60 6.05 16.12 5.80
C ASP A 60 5.36 17.12 4.84
N ASP A 61 4.36 17.87 5.33
CA ASP A 61 3.47 18.73 4.53
C ASP A 61 2.80 17.99 3.34
N GLY A 62 2.50 16.70 3.50
CA GLY A 62 1.85 15.83 2.53
C GLY A 62 0.44 15.37 2.93
N GLY A 63 0.25 14.04 2.92
CA GLY A 63 -1.03 13.37 3.22
C GLY A 63 -1.37 12.23 2.25
N ALA A 64 -2.31 11.37 2.64
CA ALA A 64 -2.72 10.18 1.89
C ALA A 64 -3.25 10.47 0.48
N CYS A 65 -3.65 11.71 0.15
CA CYS A 65 -4.05 12.05 -1.21
C CYS A 65 -2.90 12.14 -2.23
N GLY A 66 -1.64 12.09 -1.78
CA GLY A 66 -0.46 12.26 -2.62
C GLY A 66 -0.06 13.72 -2.88
N PHE A 67 -0.91 14.69 -2.50
CA PHE A 67 -0.57 16.11 -2.53
C PHE A 67 0.64 16.40 -1.64
N LYS A 68 1.47 17.37 -2.04
CA LYS A 68 2.67 17.79 -1.31
C LYS A 68 2.76 19.31 -1.20
N ASN A 69 3.43 19.77 -0.14
CA ASN A 69 3.52 21.19 0.23
C ASN A 69 2.13 21.78 0.59
N VAL A 70 1.29 21.02 1.31
CA VAL A 70 -0.08 21.47 1.66
C VAL A 70 -0.11 22.60 2.70
N ASN A 71 1.03 22.94 3.29
CA ASN A 71 1.26 24.19 4.02
C ASN A 71 1.36 25.44 3.12
N LEU A 72 1.73 25.30 1.84
CA LEU A 72 1.89 26.41 0.91
C LEU A 72 0.58 26.73 0.16
N PRO A 73 0.45 27.95 -0.39
CA PRO A 73 -0.69 28.29 -1.24
C PRO A 73 -0.81 27.37 -2.46
N PRO A 74 -2.04 26.95 -2.83
CA PRO A 74 -3.31 27.47 -2.34
C PRO A 74 -3.83 26.82 -1.05
N PHE A 75 -3.41 25.59 -0.72
CA PHE A 75 -3.88 24.85 0.46
C PHE A 75 -3.66 25.64 1.75
N SER A 76 -2.50 26.31 1.89
CA SER A 76 -2.21 27.27 2.96
C SER A 76 -2.44 26.71 4.38
N ALA A 77 -2.16 25.41 4.57
CA ALA A 77 -2.44 24.63 5.78
C ALA A 77 -3.94 24.51 6.16
N MET A 78 -4.89 24.86 5.29
CA MET A 78 -6.34 24.69 5.50
C MET A 78 -6.80 23.29 5.09
N THR A 79 -6.23 22.29 5.75
CA THR A 79 -6.31 20.86 5.41
C THR A 79 -6.98 20.04 6.50
N SER A 80 -7.42 18.83 6.11
CA SER A 80 -8.02 17.84 7.01
C SER A 80 -7.80 16.42 6.51
N CYS A 81 -7.65 15.49 7.44
CA CYS A 81 -8.05 14.10 7.24
C CYS A 81 -9.57 13.99 7.11
N GLY A 82 -10.03 13.04 6.30
CA GLY A 82 -11.41 12.54 6.37
C GLY A 82 -11.47 11.10 6.87
N ASN A 83 -12.52 10.75 7.62
CA ASN A 83 -12.90 9.36 7.83
C ASN A 83 -13.62 8.79 6.59
N GLN A 84 -13.97 7.49 6.59
CA GLN A 84 -14.50 6.77 5.41
C GLN A 84 -15.52 7.56 4.56
N PRO A 85 -16.57 8.21 5.11
CA PRO A 85 -17.56 8.93 4.31
C PRO A 85 -17.04 10.21 3.63
N LEU A 86 -15.89 10.73 4.08
CA LEU A 86 -15.27 11.97 3.61
C LEU A 86 -14.10 11.69 2.66
N PHE A 87 -13.19 10.76 3.02
CA PHE A 87 -12.00 10.43 2.22
C PHE A 87 -12.25 9.34 1.17
N LYS A 88 -13.22 8.43 1.39
CA LYS A 88 -13.74 7.47 0.40
C LYS A 88 -12.65 6.66 -0.33
N ASP A 89 -11.69 6.13 0.43
CA ASP A 89 -10.55 5.34 -0.07
C ASP A 89 -9.67 6.05 -1.12
N GLY A 90 -9.65 7.39 -1.10
CA GLY A 90 -8.92 8.23 -2.04
C GLY A 90 -9.84 9.06 -2.94
N LYS A 91 -11.08 8.63 -3.17
CA LYS A 91 -12.04 9.32 -4.04
C LYS A 91 -12.60 10.61 -3.44
N GLY A 92 -12.36 10.89 -2.16
CA GLY A 92 -12.65 12.18 -1.52
C GLY A 92 -11.51 13.19 -1.64
N CYS A 93 -10.36 12.81 -2.19
CA CYS A 93 -9.17 13.65 -2.23
C CYS A 93 -9.35 14.92 -3.04
N GLY A 94 -9.07 16.06 -2.42
CA GLY A 94 -9.23 17.39 -2.99
C GLY A 94 -10.61 18.01 -2.75
N SER A 95 -11.58 17.28 -2.21
CA SER A 95 -12.93 17.79 -1.92
C SER A 95 -12.92 18.87 -0.83
N CYS A 96 -13.80 19.87 -0.98
CA CYS A 96 -13.87 21.03 -0.08
C CYS A 96 -15.10 21.02 0.83
N TYR A 97 -14.89 21.39 2.09
CA TYR A 97 -15.92 21.47 3.10
C TYR A 97 -15.86 22.82 3.83
N GLN A 98 -17.04 23.42 4.06
CA GLN A 98 -17.16 24.47 5.07
C GLN A 98 -17.39 23.82 6.43
N ILE A 99 -16.57 24.15 7.41
CA ILE A 99 -16.65 23.67 8.80
C ILE A 99 -16.85 24.85 9.75
N ARG A 100 -17.56 24.64 10.87
CA ARG A 100 -17.65 25.63 11.96
C ARG A 100 -17.72 24.97 13.33
N CYS A 101 -16.95 25.50 14.26
CA CYS A 101 -16.97 25.13 15.68
C CYS A 101 -18.34 25.44 16.31
N VAL A 102 -18.91 24.48 17.03
CA VAL A 102 -20.11 24.67 17.86
C VAL A 102 -19.83 24.31 19.32
N ASN A 103 -20.65 24.82 20.24
CA ASN A 103 -20.69 24.41 21.65
C ASN A 103 -19.39 24.59 22.48
N HIS A 104 -18.35 25.30 22.00
CA HIS A 104 -17.18 25.67 22.79
C HIS A 104 -17.03 27.20 22.95
N LYS A 105 -16.57 27.65 24.13
CA LYS A 105 -16.44 29.09 24.48
C LYS A 105 -15.53 29.87 23.52
N ALA A 106 -14.51 29.21 22.96
CA ALA A 106 -13.56 29.81 22.03
C ALA A 106 -14.05 29.84 20.56
N CYS A 107 -15.14 29.12 20.20
CA CYS A 107 -15.66 29.14 18.82
C CYS A 107 -15.97 30.57 18.34
N SER A 108 -15.57 30.92 17.12
CA SER A 108 -16.06 32.14 16.45
C SER A 108 -17.51 31.99 15.99
N GLY A 109 -17.92 30.77 15.62
CA GLY A 109 -19.19 30.48 14.93
C GLY A 109 -19.18 30.79 13.43
N ASN A 110 -18.09 31.40 12.93
CA ASN A 110 -17.87 31.63 11.51
C ASN A 110 -17.40 30.33 10.83
N PRO A 111 -17.74 30.12 9.54
CA PRO A 111 -17.31 28.96 8.81
C PRO A 111 -15.94 29.16 8.15
N GLU A 112 -15.05 28.19 8.34
CA GLU A 112 -13.78 28.08 7.63
C GLU A 112 -13.91 27.06 6.49
N THR A 113 -13.10 27.17 5.45
CA THR A 113 -13.09 26.17 4.36
C THR A 113 -11.84 25.32 4.47
N VAL A 114 -12.01 24.00 4.44
CA VAL A 114 -10.93 23.01 4.49
C VAL A 114 -11.00 22.04 3.33
N ILE A 115 -9.86 21.46 2.99
CA ILE A 115 -9.69 20.52 1.87
C ILE A 115 -9.29 19.16 2.44
N ILE A 116 -9.91 18.08 1.95
CA ILE A 116 -9.49 16.71 2.28
C ILE A 116 -8.19 16.40 1.51
N THR A 117 -7.08 16.31 2.24
CA THR A 117 -5.75 16.01 1.68
C THR A 117 -5.14 14.73 2.26
N ASP A 118 -5.81 14.14 3.26
CA ASP A 118 -5.29 13.04 4.06
C ASP A 118 -6.46 12.18 4.61
N MET A 119 -6.15 11.09 5.31
CA MET A 119 -7.16 10.18 5.87
C MET A 119 -7.00 9.94 7.37
N ASN A 120 -8.12 9.73 8.07
CA ASN A 120 -8.12 9.18 9.42
C ASN A 120 -9.41 8.37 9.62
N TYR A 121 -9.31 7.05 9.58
CA TYR A 121 -10.45 6.13 9.69
C TYR A 121 -10.83 5.77 11.13
N TYR A 122 -10.22 6.42 12.13
CA TYR A 122 -10.55 6.17 13.53
C TYR A 122 -12.02 6.49 13.82
N PRO A 123 -12.80 5.59 14.46
CA PRO A 123 -14.26 5.73 14.59
C PRO A 123 -14.67 6.73 15.71
N VAL A 124 -14.19 7.97 15.65
CA VAL A 124 -14.48 9.05 16.62
C VAL A 124 -15.95 9.49 16.57
N ALA A 125 -16.53 9.52 15.37
CA ALA A 125 -17.90 9.89 15.06
C ALA A 125 -18.27 9.42 13.65
N ARG A 126 -19.56 9.49 13.27
CA ARG A 126 -20.03 9.20 11.90
C ARG A 126 -19.27 10.00 10.85
N TYR A 127 -19.12 11.30 11.08
CA TYR A 127 -18.26 12.18 10.32
C TYR A 127 -17.21 12.73 11.26
N HIS A 128 -15.94 12.53 10.91
CA HIS A 128 -14.80 12.98 11.68
C HIS A 128 -13.79 13.67 10.78
N PHE A 129 -13.44 14.90 11.16
CA PHE A 129 -12.41 15.71 10.53
C PHE A 129 -11.21 15.76 11.47
N ASP A 130 -10.07 15.18 11.10
CA ASP A 130 -8.81 15.45 11.81
C ASP A 130 -8.13 16.63 11.13
N LEU A 131 -8.32 17.81 11.69
CA LEU A 131 -7.91 19.06 11.07
C LEU A 131 -6.40 19.30 11.26
N SER A 132 -5.80 20.10 10.39
CA SER A 132 -4.51 20.69 10.73
C SER A 132 -4.63 21.60 11.95
N GLY A 133 -3.54 21.81 12.69
CA GLY A 133 -3.51 22.80 13.78
C GLY A 133 -3.90 24.21 13.33
N THR A 134 -3.61 24.57 12.07
CA THR A 134 -4.01 25.83 11.45
C THR A 134 -5.52 25.90 11.24
N ALA A 135 -6.13 24.91 10.58
CA ALA A 135 -7.56 24.86 10.30
C ALA A 135 -8.41 24.76 11.57
N PHE A 136 -7.98 23.95 12.55
CA PHE A 136 -8.65 23.85 13.85
C PHE A 136 -8.60 25.17 14.61
N GLY A 137 -7.43 25.81 14.63
CA GLY A 137 -7.24 27.11 15.27
C GLY A 137 -8.02 28.24 14.60
N ALA A 138 -8.24 28.19 13.28
CA ALA A 138 -8.95 29.21 12.50
C ALA A 138 -10.43 29.35 12.92
N MET A 139 -11.09 28.26 13.33
CA MET A 139 -12.47 28.30 13.83
C MET A 139 -12.65 29.03 15.18
N ALA A 140 -11.57 29.50 15.80
CA ALA A 140 -11.62 30.24 17.07
C ALA A 140 -11.92 31.73 16.87
N LYS A 141 -12.36 32.39 17.94
CA LYS A 141 -12.35 33.87 18.04
C LYS A 141 -10.90 34.37 17.91
N PRO A 142 -10.66 35.57 17.32
CA PRO A 142 -9.32 36.13 17.21
C PRO A 142 -8.60 36.15 18.57
N GLY A 143 -7.42 35.52 18.64
CA GLY A 143 -6.61 35.40 19.86
C GLY A 143 -6.94 34.21 20.76
N HIS A 144 -7.96 33.39 20.43
CA HIS A 144 -8.36 32.20 21.17
C HIS A 144 -8.03 30.87 20.44
N ASN A 145 -7.21 30.94 19.39
CA ASN A 145 -6.81 29.79 18.55
C ASN A 145 -6.22 28.65 19.39
N ASP A 146 -5.30 28.99 20.30
CA ASP A 146 -4.66 28.04 21.20
C ASP A 146 -5.65 27.48 22.23
N GLU A 147 -6.53 28.30 22.78
CA GLU A 147 -7.58 27.86 23.72
C GLU A 147 -8.53 26.85 23.07
N LEU A 148 -8.86 27.05 21.79
CA LEU A 148 -9.66 26.08 21.05
C LEU A 148 -8.86 24.78 20.84
N ARG A 149 -7.63 24.85 20.33
CA ARG A 149 -6.76 23.67 20.13
C ARG A 149 -6.55 22.83 21.40
N HIS A 150 -6.44 23.45 22.58
CA HIS A 150 -6.32 22.74 23.85
C HIS A 150 -7.59 21.96 24.28
N ALA A 151 -8.74 22.16 23.63
CA ALA A 151 -9.91 21.30 23.82
C ALA A 151 -9.69 19.88 23.23
N GLY A 152 -8.76 19.73 22.27
CA GLY A 152 -8.42 18.47 21.60
C GLY A 152 -9.52 18.02 20.64
N ILE A 153 -10.67 17.63 21.18
CA ILE A 153 -11.86 17.21 20.42
C ILE A 153 -13.03 18.17 20.67
N ILE A 154 -13.71 18.57 19.59
CA ILE A 154 -14.88 19.45 19.63
C ILE A 154 -15.99 18.94 18.71
N ASP A 155 -17.23 19.28 19.03
CA ASP A 155 -18.33 19.13 18.07
C ASP A 155 -18.26 20.28 17.05
N ILE A 156 -18.42 19.95 15.77
CA ILE A 156 -18.49 20.92 14.68
C ILE A 156 -19.76 20.70 13.86
N GLN A 157 -20.07 21.67 13.02
CA GLN A 157 -20.95 21.46 11.88
C GLN A 157 -20.17 21.60 10.58
N PHE A 158 -20.51 20.80 9.59
CA PHE A 158 -19.88 20.84 8.27
C PHE A 158 -20.91 20.79 7.14
N LYS A 159 -20.47 21.15 5.92
CA LYS A 159 -21.22 20.93 4.67
C LYS A 159 -20.28 20.94 3.47
N ARG A 160 -20.59 20.16 2.43
CA ARG A 160 -19.78 20.12 1.20
C ARG A 160 -20.01 21.38 0.36
N VAL A 161 -18.92 21.99 -0.12
CA VAL A 161 -18.92 23.25 -0.89
C VAL A 161 -18.03 23.10 -2.13
N PRO A 162 -18.22 23.91 -3.18
CA PRO A 162 -17.35 23.80 -4.33
C PRO A 162 -15.96 24.35 -4.01
N CYS A 163 -14.92 23.66 -4.47
CA CYS A 163 -13.55 24.13 -4.43
C CYS A 163 -13.32 25.32 -5.37
N ASN A 164 -12.46 26.25 -4.94
CA ASN A 164 -12.09 27.45 -5.67
C ASN A 164 -10.62 27.76 -5.40
N TYR A 165 -9.79 27.67 -6.43
CA TYR A 165 -8.35 27.88 -6.40
C TYR A 165 -7.97 29.07 -7.30
N PRO A 166 -8.21 30.34 -6.88
CA PRO A 166 -8.06 31.52 -7.74
C PRO A 166 -6.70 31.61 -8.44
N GLY A 167 -6.71 31.59 -9.77
CA GLY A 167 -5.51 31.72 -10.60
C GLY A 167 -4.68 30.43 -10.75
N GLN A 168 -5.06 29.34 -10.08
CA GLN A 168 -4.54 28.01 -10.40
C GLN A 168 -5.28 27.42 -11.60
N LYS A 169 -4.80 26.26 -12.04
CA LYS A 169 -5.44 25.41 -13.05
C LYS A 169 -5.19 23.96 -12.65
N VAL A 170 -6.07 23.06 -13.08
CA VAL A 170 -5.86 21.61 -12.93
C VAL A 170 -4.45 21.26 -13.41
N THR A 171 -3.67 20.72 -12.49
CA THR A 171 -2.24 20.47 -12.65
C THR A 171 -1.98 18.98 -12.56
N PHE A 172 -1.10 18.50 -13.42
CA PHE A 172 -0.76 17.10 -13.58
C PHE A 172 0.71 16.93 -13.24
N HIS A 173 1.01 16.36 -12.07
CA HIS A 173 2.37 15.99 -11.71
C HIS A 173 2.62 14.57 -12.20
N VAL A 174 3.51 14.43 -13.18
CA VAL A 174 3.91 13.11 -13.68
C VAL A 174 4.87 12.52 -12.68
N GLU A 175 4.50 11.38 -12.10
CA GLU A 175 5.25 10.74 -11.03
C GLU A 175 6.69 10.42 -11.44
N GLN A 176 7.61 10.45 -10.47
CA GLN A 176 9.01 10.06 -10.68
C GLN A 176 9.15 8.63 -11.24
N GLY A 177 8.13 7.79 -10.99
CA GLY A 177 8.10 6.42 -11.45
C GLY A 177 7.83 6.21 -12.95
N SER A 178 7.30 7.23 -13.63
CA SER A 178 6.81 7.14 -15.01
C SER A 178 7.91 6.87 -16.03
N ASN A 179 7.57 6.13 -17.09
CA ASN A 179 8.45 5.78 -18.20
C ASN A 179 7.62 5.48 -19.47
N ALA A 180 8.23 4.88 -20.50
CA ALA A 180 7.57 4.65 -21.78
C ALA A 180 6.45 3.59 -21.74
N VAL A 181 6.33 2.75 -20.72
CA VAL A 181 5.30 1.69 -20.61
C VAL A 181 4.47 1.76 -19.32
N TYR A 182 4.97 2.44 -18.29
CA TYR A 182 4.24 2.77 -17.07
C TYR A 182 4.07 4.28 -16.98
N PHE A 183 2.85 4.79 -16.89
CA PHE A 183 2.60 6.22 -16.74
C PHE A 183 1.69 6.48 -15.53
N ALA A 184 2.19 7.23 -14.55
CA ALA A 184 1.42 7.65 -13.39
C ALA A 184 1.41 9.18 -13.25
N VAL A 185 0.26 9.71 -12.82
CA VAL A 185 0.00 11.15 -12.73
C VAL A 185 -0.86 11.45 -11.49
N LEU A 186 -0.37 12.38 -10.66
CA LEU A 186 -1.13 13.02 -9.59
C LEU A 186 -1.93 14.19 -10.19
N VAL A 187 -3.22 14.30 -9.84
CA VAL A 187 -4.10 15.39 -10.30
C VAL A 187 -4.38 16.35 -9.15
N GLU A 188 -3.98 17.61 -9.30
CA GLU A 188 -4.13 18.66 -8.28
C GLU A 188 -4.97 19.84 -8.79
N PHE A 189 -5.60 20.57 -7.87
CA PHE A 189 -6.36 21.80 -8.11
C PHE A 189 -7.55 21.64 -9.08
N GLU A 190 -8.42 20.66 -8.81
CA GLU A 190 -9.75 20.57 -9.45
C GLU A 190 -10.66 21.67 -8.90
N ASP A 191 -10.99 22.66 -9.75
CA ASP A 191 -11.94 23.72 -9.42
C ASP A 191 -13.39 23.24 -9.63
N GLY A 192 -14.19 23.19 -8.57
CA GLY A 192 -15.55 22.68 -8.61
C GLY A 192 -15.79 21.62 -7.55
N ASP A 193 -15.77 20.36 -7.90
CA ASP A 193 -16.08 19.26 -6.99
C ASP A 193 -14.89 18.98 -6.05
N GLY A 194 -13.68 19.30 -6.50
CA GLY A 194 -12.41 19.07 -5.82
C GLY A 194 -11.88 17.66 -5.98
N ASP A 195 -12.77 16.68 -6.01
CA ASP A 195 -12.44 15.26 -6.13
C ASP A 195 -12.34 14.75 -7.57
N VAL A 196 -11.60 13.65 -7.72
CA VAL A 196 -11.39 12.95 -8.99
C VAL A 196 -11.73 11.48 -8.78
N VAL A 197 -12.66 10.96 -9.59
CA VAL A 197 -13.15 9.57 -9.50
C VAL A 197 -12.77 8.73 -10.71
N GLN A 198 -12.25 9.34 -11.78
CA GLN A 198 -11.65 8.63 -12.92
C GLN A 198 -10.72 9.57 -13.70
N VAL A 199 -9.54 9.09 -14.08
CA VAL A 199 -8.70 9.71 -15.13
C VAL A 199 -8.59 8.79 -16.34
N ASP A 200 -8.69 9.34 -17.55
CA ASP A 200 -8.40 8.64 -18.80
C ASP A 200 -7.23 9.29 -19.54
N LEU A 201 -6.41 8.48 -20.21
CA LEU A 201 -5.31 8.91 -21.06
C LEU A 201 -5.63 8.66 -22.54
N MET A 202 -5.32 9.63 -23.41
CA MET A 202 -5.31 9.45 -24.86
C MET A 202 -3.92 9.80 -25.42
N GLU A 203 -3.34 8.85 -26.14
CA GLU A 203 -2.06 9.00 -26.85
C GLU A 203 -2.18 9.88 -28.10
N GLY A 204 -1.07 10.50 -28.49
CA GLY A 204 -1.03 11.51 -29.56
C GLY A 204 -1.31 10.99 -30.97
N ASN A 205 -1.21 9.67 -31.16
CA ASN A 205 -1.56 8.93 -32.38
C ASN A 205 -2.93 8.23 -32.28
N SER A 206 -3.59 8.30 -31.12
CA SER A 206 -4.87 7.64 -30.83
C SER A 206 -6.04 8.62 -30.93
N GLN A 207 -7.26 8.09 -31.00
CA GLN A 207 -8.52 8.81 -30.78
C GLN A 207 -9.37 8.14 -29.69
N SER A 208 -8.82 7.11 -29.03
CA SER A 208 -9.47 6.34 -27.97
C SER A 208 -8.95 6.79 -26.60
N TRP A 209 -9.87 6.91 -25.65
CA TRP A 209 -9.56 7.13 -24.24
C TRP A 209 -9.32 5.78 -23.56
N THR A 210 -8.17 5.65 -22.90
CA THR A 210 -7.80 4.49 -22.09
C THR A 210 -7.99 4.84 -20.61
N PRO A 211 -8.88 4.16 -19.87
CA PRO A 211 -9.05 4.40 -18.44
C PRO A 211 -7.74 4.10 -17.68
N MET A 212 -7.34 5.03 -16.83
CA MET A 212 -6.26 4.82 -15.86
C MET A 212 -6.84 4.17 -14.61
N ARG A 213 -6.03 3.39 -13.90
CA ARG A 213 -6.40 2.82 -12.60
C ARG A 213 -6.02 3.80 -11.50
N GLU A 214 -6.89 3.96 -10.51
CA GLU A 214 -6.53 4.58 -9.23
C GLU A 214 -5.33 3.79 -8.66
N SER A 215 -4.28 4.49 -8.26
CA SER A 215 -3.12 3.89 -7.60
C SER A 215 -3.27 4.02 -6.10
N TRP A 216 -3.47 5.25 -5.63
CA TRP A 216 -3.77 5.65 -4.25
C TRP A 216 -4.08 7.15 -4.25
N GLY A 217 -5.09 7.60 -3.49
CA GLY A 217 -5.45 9.02 -3.43
C GLY A 217 -5.73 9.63 -4.80
N SER A 218 -5.16 10.79 -5.10
CA SER A 218 -5.31 11.44 -6.42
C SER A 218 -4.26 10.98 -7.46
N ILE A 219 -3.55 9.87 -7.23
CA ILE A 219 -2.54 9.31 -8.14
C ILE A 219 -3.17 8.24 -9.05
N TRP A 220 -3.13 8.48 -10.36
CA TRP A 220 -3.71 7.60 -11.39
C TRP A 220 -2.61 6.98 -12.24
N ARG A 221 -2.67 5.67 -12.49
CA ARG A 221 -1.65 4.90 -13.25
C ARG A 221 -2.20 4.16 -14.46
N LEU A 222 -1.36 4.02 -15.48
CA LEU A 222 -1.60 3.21 -16.66
C LEU A 222 -0.39 2.30 -16.91
N ASP A 223 -0.61 0.99 -16.76
CA ASP A 223 0.36 -0.05 -17.10
C ASP A 223 0.08 -0.52 -18.53
N SER A 224 0.91 -0.09 -19.49
CA SER A 224 0.73 -0.37 -20.91
C SER A 224 1.53 -1.59 -21.36
N ASN A 225 0.93 -2.39 -22.26
CA ASN A 225 1.59 -3.50 -22.94
C ASN A 225 2.46 -3.05 -24.15
N HIS A 226 2.50 -1.75 -24.43
CA HIS A 226 3.27 -1.16 -25.53
C HIS A 226 3.85 0.20 -25.11
N ARG A 227 4.79 0.74 -25.90
CA ARG A 227 5.35 2.06 -25.62
C ARG A 227 4.32 3.16 -25.91
N LEU A 228 3.94 3.89 -24.87
CA LEU A 228 3.00 5.01 -24.92
C LEU A 228 3.54 6.15 -25.80
N THR A 229 2.69 6.65 -26.70
CA THR A 229 3.02 7.64 -27.73
C THR A 229 2.53 9.03 -27.34
N ALA A 230 3.42 9.84 -26.77
CA ALA A 230 3.13 11.24 -26.42
C ALA A 230 2.98 12.13 -27.69
N PRO A 231 2.26 13.27 -27.63
CA PRO A 231 1.72 13.93 -26.44
C PRO A 231 0.48 13.23 -25.88
N PHE A 232 0.35 13.20 -24.54
CA PHE A 232 -0.83 12.64 -23.89
C PHE A 232 -1.86 13.74 -23.61
N SER A 233 -3.11 13.45 -23.94
CA SER A 233 -4.27 14.19 -23.44
C SER A 233 -4.84 13.45 -22.24
N LEU A 234 -5.25 14.19 -21.21
CA LEU A 234 -5.85 13.62 -20.00
C LEU A 234 -7.30 14.08 -19.89
N ARG A 235 -8.20 13.17 -19.51
CA ARG A 235 -9.60 13.47 -19.18
C ARG A 235 -9.84 13.12 -17.73
N VAL A 236 -10.21 14.11 -16.93
CA VAL A 236 -10.54 13.97 -15.52
C VAL A 236 -12.07 13.93 -15.39
N THR A 237 -12.60 12.98 -14.62
CA THR A 237 -14.01 12.91 -14.23
C THR A 237 -14.09 13.07 -12.71
N ASN A 238 -14.95 13.95 -12.23
CA ASN A 238 -15.18 14.21 -10.80
C ASN A 238 -16.48 13.54 -10.28
N GLU A 239 -16.79 13.65 -8.99
CA GLU A 239 -17.92 12.92 -8.38
C GLU A 239 -19.29 13.28 -9.01
N SER A 240 -19.54 14.53 -9.41
CA SER A 240 -20.77 14.90 -10.15
C SER A 240 -20.85 14.36 -11.59
N GLY A 241 -19.82 13.66 -12.06
CA GLY A 241 -19.72 13.10 -13.41
C GLY A 241 -19.29 14.11 -14.47
N ARG A 242 -18.95 15.35 -14.09
CA ARG A 242 -18.43 16.38 -14.98
C ARG A 242 -17.04 15.98 -15.47
N LYS A 243 -16.77 16.20 -16.77
CA LYS A 243 -15.51 15.79 -17.42
C LYS A 243 -14.71 16.98 -17.91
N LEU A 244 -13.46 17.09 -17.46
CA LEU A 244 -12.49 18.10 -17.89
C LEU A 244 -11.47 17.44 -18.82
N VAL A 245 -11.21 18.04 -19.99
CA VAL A 245 -10.26 17.50 -20.98
C VAL A 245 -9.07 18.43 -21.14
N ALA A 246 -7.91 17.97 -20.71
CA ALA A 246 -6.61 18.62 -20.87
C ALA A 246 -5.92 18.07 -22.13
N ASN A 247 -6.24 18.67 -23.29
CA ASN A 247 -5.72 18.25 -24.60
C ASN A 247 -4.19 18.42 -24.69
N LYS A 248 -3.48 17.32 -25.01
CA LYS A 248 -2.02 17.28 -25.22
C LYS A 248 -1.19 17.94 -24.11
N VAL A 249 -1.69 17.87 -22.88
CA VAL A 249 -1.10 18.55 -21.71
C VAL A 249 0.27 18.00 -21.33
N ILE A 250 0.53 16.72 -21.61
CA ILE A 250 1.84 16.09 -21.45
C ILE A 250 2.53 16.07 -22.83
N PRO A 251 3.60 16.85 -23.07
CA PRO A 251 4.24 16.98 -24.38
C PRO A 251 5.09 15.75 -24.75
N PRO A 252 5.57 15.59 -26.00
CA PRO A 252 6.47 14.48 -26.38
C PRO A 252 7.78 14.43 -25.60
N SER A 253 8.26 15.59 -25.15
CA SER A 253 9.48 15.78 -24.35
C SER A 253 9.19 15.75 -22.85
N TRP A 254 8.22 14.96 -22.41
CA TRP A 254 7.87 14.88 -21.00
C TRP A 254 8.95 14.16 -20.18
N SER A 255 9.01 14.48 -18.90
CA SER A 255 9.94 13.92 -17.93
C SER A 255 9.20 13.48 -16.68
N PRO A 256 9.65 12.41 -15.99
CA PRO A 256 9.15 12.05 -14.67
C PRO A 256 9.44 13.15 -13.65
N ASN A 257 8.72 13.15 -12.53
CA ASN A 257 8.76 14.18 -11.48
C ASN A 257 8.60 15.61 -12.04
N THR A 258 7.64 15.83 -12.93
CA THR A 258 7.45 17.12 -13.61
C THR A 258 5.98 17.54 -13.64
N TYR A 259 5.72 18.81 -13.33
CA TYR A 259 4.38 19.40 -13.29
C TYR A 259 3.98 19.98 -14.66
N TYR A 260 2.81 19.57 -15.16
CA TYR A 260 2.21 20.06 -16.39
C TYR A 260 0.85 20.71 -16.08
N ARG A 261 0.73 22.01 -16.35
CA ARG A 261 -0.51 22.75 -16.08
C ARG A 261 -1.41 22.73 -17.31
N SER A 262 -2.69 22.43 -17.10
CA SER A 262 -3.66 22.45 -18.19
C SER A 262 -3.80 23.84 -18.84
N ILE A 263 -4.00 23.88 -20.15
CA ILE A 263 -4.62 25.02 -20.83
C ILE A 263 -6.04 24.57 -21.18
N ILE A 264 -6.94 24.66 -20.19
CA ILE A 264 -8.35 24.33 -20.39
C ILE A 264 -8.95 25.37 -21.34
N HIS A 265 -9.06 25.01 -22.62
CA HIS A 265 -10.08 25.58 -23.47
C HIS A 265 -11.41 24.96 -23.04
N THR A 266 -12.29 25.77 -22.46
CA THR A 266 -13.70 25.42 -22.29
C THR A 266 -14.31 25.28 -23.68
N LEU A 267 -14.32 24.06 -24.21
CA LEU A 267 -14.87 23.73 -25.51
C LEU A 267 -16.40 23.70 -25.45
N GLU A 268 -17.01 24.88 -25.63
CA GLU A 268 -18.26 24.91 -26.39
C GLU A 268 -18.00 24.34 -27.80
N LEU A 269 -19.03 23.70 -28.35
CA LEU A 269 -19.01 22.89 -29.57
C LEU A 269 -18.22 23.48 -30.75
N ALA A 270 -17.24 22.71 -31.25
CA ALA A 270 -16.54 23.01 -32.51
C ALA A 270 -16.43 21.78 -33.43
N SER A 271 -17.55 21.11 -33.72
CA SER A 271 -17.64 20.09 -34.77
C SER A 271 -18.17 20.68 -36.09
N LYS A 272 -17.32 21.43 -36.82
CA LYS A 272 -17.43 21.68 -38.28
C LYS A 272 -16.31 22.60 -38.78
N MET A 273 -15.34 22.04 -39.51
CA MET A 273 -15.09 22.34 -40.93
C MET A 273 -13.87 21.55 -41.40
N ALA A 274 -14.05 20.77 -42.46
CA ALA A 274 -12.96 20.12 -43.18
C ALA A 274 -12.48 21.03 -44.33
N SER A 275 -11.27 20.74 -44.81
CA SER A 275 -10.66 21.25 -46.05
C SER A 275 -10.33 22.75 -46.14
N SER A 276 -9.04 23.05 -46.27
CA SER A 276 -8.50 23.53 -47.54
C SER A 276 -6.98 23.32 -47.61
N SER A 277 -6.47 23.04 -48.82
CA SER A 277 -5.07 22.74 -49.10
C SER A 277 -4.22 24.00 -49.31
N SER A 278 -2.99 24.02 -48.79
CA SER A 278 -1.84 24.72 -49.41
C SER A 278 -0.51 24.23 -48.81
N LYS A 279 0.50 24.02 -49.66
CA LYS A 279 1.90 23.73 -49.26
C LYS A 279 2.72 25.03 -49.20
N LEU A 280 3.99 24.91 -48.78
CA LEU A 280 5.03 25.95 -48.69
C LEU A 280 4.93 26.77 -47.37
N VAL A 281 6.00 27.19 -46.69
CA VAL A 281 7.44 27.31 -47.03
C VAL A 281 8.32 26.74 -45.89
N ALA A 282 9.56 26.35 -46.18
CA ALA A 282 10.54 25.89 -45.18
C ALA A 282 11.64 26.94 -44.91
N LEU A 283 12.33 26.75 -43.76
CA LEU A 283 13.69 27.22 -43.39
C LEU A 283 13.93 28.65 -42.85
N ALA A 284 14.94 28.66 -41.98
CA ALA A 284 15.84 29.75 -41.56
C ALA A 284 15.39 30.76 -40.48
N ALA A 285 15.87 30.55 -39.24
CA ALA A 285 16.71 31.51 -38.51
C ALA A 285 17.37 30.85 -37.29
N ILE A 286 18.71 30.76 -37.29
CA ILE A 286 19.54 30.50 -36.10
C ILE A 286 20.55 31.66 -36.00
N PHE A 287 21.05 31.94 -34.79
CA PHE A 287 22.23 32.74 -34.44
C PHE A 287 22.07 34.26 -34.19
N SER A 288 21.84 34.59 -32.91
CA SER A 288 22.48 35.63 -32.07
C SER A 288 21.67 35.67 -30.76
N VAL A 289 22.22 35.74 -29.54
CA VAL A 289 23.35 36.54 -29.02
C VAL A 289 24.16 35.72 -28.00
N LEU A 290 25.47 35.98 -27.92
CA LEU A 290 26.38 35.39 -26.92
C LEU A 290 27.29 36.50 -26.35
N VAL A 291 26.93 37.11 -25.21
CA VAL A 291 27.82 38.00 -24.42
C VAL A 291 27.57 37.83 -22.92
N THR A 292 28.44 37.03 -22.30
CA THR A 292 28.98 37.11 -20.92
C THR A 292 28.14 37.73 -19.79
N TYR A 293 27.86 36.91 -18.76
CA TYR A 293 28.34 37.19 -17.39
C TYR A 293 28.98 35.91 -16.83
N GLY A 294 30.11 36.05 -16.14
CA GLY A 294 30.90 34.91 -15.66
C GLY A 294 30.76 34.63 -14.17
N SER A 295 31.05 33.38 -13.80
CA SER A 295 31.53 32.95 -12.49
C SER A 295 30.65 33.19 -11.26
N CYS A 296 30.01 32.11 -10.78
CA CYS A 296 30.27 31.52 -9.44
C CYS A 296 29.39 30.27 -9.19
N ALA A 297 29.69 29.16 -9.86
CA ALA A 297 29.20 27.86 -9.39
C ALA A 297 30.05 27.44 -8.18
N ARG A 298 29.55 27.66 -6.97
CA ARG A 298 30.12 27.02 -5.77
C ARG A 298 29.82 25.51 -5.88
N PRO A 299 30.81 24.61 -5.73
CA PRO A 299 30.49 23.23 -5.39
C PRO A 299 29.84 23.25 -4.01
N ILE A 300 28.62 22.72 -3.91
CA ILE A 300 28.08 22.32 -2.59
C ILE A 300 28.82 21.03 -2.23
N ASN A 301 29.96 21.19 -1.57
CA ASN A 301 30.53 20.11 -0.78
C ASN A 301 29.54 19.83 0.35
N TYR A 302 28.69 18.81 0.18
CA TYR A 302 28.07 18.15 1.31
C TYR A 302 29.19 17.48 2.11
N THR A 303 29.67 18.17 3.14
CA THR A 303 30.41 17.52 4.21
C THR A 303 29.42 16.62 4.94
N ALA A 304 29.52 15.30 4.75
CA ALA A 304 28.77 14.35 5.57
C ALA A 304 29.14 14.60 7.03
N SER A 305 28.13 14.92 7.85
CA SER A 305 28.30 15.00 9.30
C SER A 305 28.43 13.59 9.87
N ALA A 306 29.36 13.36 10.79
CA ALA A 306 29.35 12.13 11.57
C ALA A 306 28.05 12.05 12.40
N PHE A 307 27.57 10.84 12.66
CA PHE A 307 26.39 10.59 13.50
C PHE A 307 26.50 11.35 14.83
N THR A 308 25.54 12.26 15.08
CA THR A 308 25.42 12.96 16.36
C THR A 308 24.40 12.25 17.22
N ALA A 309 24.87 11.42 18.16
CA ALA A 309 24.03 10.88 19.23
C ALA A 309 23.35 12.04 19.98
N ASP A 310 22.09 11.87 20.38
CA ASP A 310 21.42 12.90 21.17
C ASP A 310 22.09 12.98 22.56
N PRO A 311 22.65 14.14 22.96
CA PRO A 311 23.23 14.30 24.29
C PRO A 311 22.18 14.29 25.41
N ASN A 312 20.92 14.59 25.10
CA ASN A 312 19.84 14.75 26.07
C ASN A 312 18.95 13.50 26.15
N TRP A 313 18.14 13.45 27.21
CA TRP A 313 17.11 12.43 27.39
C TRP A 313 15.74 13.05 27.11
N GLU A 314 15.05 12.58 26.07
CA GLU A 314 13.67 12.95 25.80
C GLU A 314 12.69 12.06 26.56
N ALA A 315 11.47 12.55 26.79
CA ALA A 315 10.40 11.78 27.45
C ALA A 315 9.55 11.04 26.41
N ALA A 316 9.25 9.78 26.70
CA ALA A 316 8.37 8.93 25.90
C ALA A 316 7.48 8.07 26.82
N ARG A 317 6.49 7.40 26.26
CA ARG A 317 5.84 6.27 26.93
C ARG A 317 6.26 4.97 26.27
N ALA A 318 6.32 3.92 27.07
CA ALA A 318 6.47 2.56 26.60
C ALA A 318 5.25 1.72 26.96
N THR A 319 4.82 0.90 26.02
CA THR A 319 4.01 -0.30 26.25
C THR A 319 4.81 -1.52 25.82
N TRP A 320 4.23 -2.71 25.91
CA TRP A 320 4.80 -3.89 25.26
C TRP A 320 3.73 -4.81 24.69
N TYR A 321 4.14 -5.61 23.71
CA TYR A 321 3.29 -6.57 23.01
C TYR A 321 3.99 -7.93 22.85
N GLY A 322 3.20 -8.92 22.41
CA GLY A 322 3.67 -10.28 22.15
C GLY A 322 3.85 -11.15 23.40
N ALA A 323 4.67 -12.19 23.25
CA ALA A 323 5.05 -13.05 24.36
C ALA A 323 5.93 -12.30 25.40
N PRO A 324 5.78 -12.54 26.72
CA PRO A 324 6.54 -11.86 27.77
C PRO A 324 8.06 -11.95 27.66
N THR A 325 8.59 -12.94 26.94
CA THR A 325 10.02 -13.13 26.64
C THR A 325 10.28 -13.30 25.14
N GLY A 326 9.36 -12.83 24.30
CA GLY A 326 9.50 -12.81 22.83
C GLY A 326 10.08 -11.49 22.33
N ALA A 327 10.08 -11.33 21.00
CA ALA A 327 10.61 -10.18 20.28
C ALA A 327 9.53 -9.17 19.82
N GLY A 328 8.29 -9.31 20.29
CA GLY A 328 7.15 -8.52 19.81
C GLY A 328 6.21 -9.40 18.99
N PRO A 329 6.30 -9.42 17.66
CA PRO A 329 5.35 -10.14 16.83
C PRO A 329 5.54 -11.66 16.93
N ASP A 330 4.45 -12.41 16.81
CA ASP A 330 4.44 -13.88 16.93
C ASP A 330 5.15 -14.58 15.74
N ASP A 331 5.46 -13.87 14.66
CA ASP A 331 6.24 -14.36 13.51
C ASP A 331 7.76 -14.05 13.61
N ASP A 332 8.20 -13.44 14.71
CA ASP A 332 9.56 -12.89 14.90
C ASP A 332 10.01 -11.94 13.76
N GLY A 333 9.07 -11.19 13.17
CA GLY A 333 9.28 -10.23 12.10
C GLY A 333 9.08 -8.76 12.48
N GLY A 334 8.31 -8.04 11.66
CA GLY A 334 7.99 -6.62 11.81
C GLY A 334 7.93 -5.86 10.47
N ALA A 335 7.32 -4.68 10.47
CA ALA A 335 7.14 -3.83 9.28
C ALA A 335 8.45 -3.39 8.62
N CYS A 336 9.60 -3.49 9.29
CA CYS A 336 10.90 -3.21 8.67
C CYS A 336 11.36 -4.27 7.66
N GLY A 337 10.70 -5.44 7.60
CA GLY A 337 11.08 -6.56 6.76
C GLY A 337 12.10 -7.52 7.39
N PHE A 338 12.75 -7.11 8.49
CA PHE A 338 13.63 -7.98 9.28
C PHE A 338 12.88 -9.23 9.77
N LYS A 339 13.57 -10.38 9.83
CA LYS A 339 13.03 -11.66 10.30
C LYS A 339 13.96 -12.34 11.28
N ASN A 340 13.40 -13.16 12.16
CA ASN A 340 14.11 -13.79 13.28
C ASN A 340 14.66 -12.75 14.28
N VAL A 341 13.89 -11.69 14.57
CA VAL A 341 14.34 -10.62 15.49
C VAL A 341 14.49 -11.08 16.95
N ASN A 342 14.04 -12.28 17.28
CA ASN A 342 14.38 -13.00 18.52
C ASN A 342 15.81 -13.55 18.57
N LEU A 343 16.45 -13.76 17.43
CA LEU A 343 17.82 -14.28 17.33
C LEU A 343 18.87 -13.15 17.32
N PRO A 344 20.14 -13.46 17.63
CA PRO A 344 21.23 -12.50 17.49
C PRO A 344 21.36 -11.99 16.04
N PRO A 345 21.61 -10.68 15.83
CA PRO A 345 22.04 -9.74 16.87
C PRO A 345 20.87 -9.06 17.63
N PHE A 346 19.68 -8.96 17.04
CA PHE A 346 18.52 -8.27 17.65
C PHE A 346 18.17 -8.83 19.04
N SER A 347 18.22 -10.15 19.21
CA SER A 347 18.11 -10.85 20.50
C SER A 347 16.85 -10.46 21.30
N SER A 348 15.73 -10.23 20.61
CA SER A 348 14.48 -9.69 21.16
C SER A 348 14.56 -8.26 21.74
N MET A 349 15.66 -7.51 21.55
CA MET A 349 15.80 -6.11 22.01
C MET A 349 15.20 -5.13 20.99
N THR A 350 13.92 -5.32 20.71
CA THR A 350 13.16 -4.71 19.61
C THR A 350 12.04 -3.81 20.12
N SER A 351 11.61 -2.90 19.24
CA SER A 351 10.48 -2.00 19.47
C SER A 351 9.75 -1.70 18.16
N CYS A 352 8.44 -1.53 18.24
CA CYS A 352 7.72 -0.65 17.33
C CYS A 352 8.09 0.81 17.61
N GLY A 353 8.15 1.64 16.57
CA GLY A 353 8.13 3.10 16.70
C GLY A 353 6.80 3.70 16.25
N ASN A 354 6.32 4.76 16.91
CA ASN A 354 5.34 5.65 16.31
C ASN A 354 5.97 6.52 15.20
N GLU A 355 5.16 7.31 14.48
CA GLU A 355 5.58 8.08 13.29
C GLU A 355 6.96 8.77 13.42
N PRO A 356 7.30 9.53 14.50
CA PRO A 356 8.60 10.19 14.60
C PRO A 356 9.80 9.25 14.77
N LEU A 357 9.57 7.99 15.13
CA LEU A 357 10.57 6.96 15.38
C LEU A 357 10.71 5.98 14.20
N PHE A 358 9.59 5.57 13.59
CA PHE A 358 9.57 4.63 12.47
C PHE A 358 9.61 5.30 11.08
N LYS A 359 9.13 6.56 10.97
CA LYS A 359 9.28 7.42 9.79
C LYS A 359 8.89 6.76 8.45
N ASP A 360 7.75 6.06 8.42
CA ASP A 360 7.24 5.27 7.28
C ASP A 360 8.21 4.18 6.75
N GLY A 361 9.15 3.73 7.56
CA GLY A 361 10.18 2.75 7.20
C GLY A 361 11.59 3.31 7.29
N LYS A 362 11.77 4.64 7.19
CA LYS A 362 13.09 5.29 7.29
C LYS A 362 13.68 5.29 8.69
N GLY A 363 12.92 4.91 9.71
CA GLY A 363 13.42 4.64 11.06
C GLY A 363 13.94 3.22 11.25
N CYS A 364 13.71 2.32 10.28
CA CYS A 364 14.05 0.91 10.41
C CYS A 364 15.53 0.67 10.65
N GLY A 365 15.85 -0.05 11.72
CA GLY A 365 17.21 -0.33 12.18
C GLY A 365 17.77 0.73 13.13
N SER A 366 17.13 1.89 13.32
CA SER A 366 17.59 2.92 14.28
C SER A 366 17.68 2.38 15.71
N CYS A 367 18.77 2.72 16.39
CA CYS A 367 19.02 2.35 17.79
C CYS A 367 18.72 3.49 18.78
N TYR A 368 18.06 3.13 19.88
CA TYR A 368 17.73 4.04 20.97
C TYR A 368 18.16 3.46 22.31
N GLN A 369 18.76 4.28 23.17
CA GLN A 369 18.86 3.95 24.59
C GLN A 369 17.57 4.40 25.27
N ILE A 370 16.90 3.46 25.96
CA ILE A 370 15.68 3.70 26.74
C ILE A 370 15.94 3.42 28.22
N ARG A 371 15.26 4.13 29.12
CA ARG A 371 15.26 3.83 30.56
C ARG A 371 13.91 4.10 31.20
N CYS A 372 13.46 3.16 32.01
CA CYS A 372 12.26 3.26 32.83
C CYS A 372 12.41 4.37 33.89
N VAL A 373 11.39 5.22 34.02
CA VAL A 373 11.29 6.22 35.09
C VAL A 373 9.99 6.05 35.89
N ASN A 374 9.94 6.61 37.10
CA ASN A 374 8.73 6.72 37.93
C ASN A 374 8.00 5.42 38.32
N ASN A 375 8.58 4.23 38.09
CA ASN A 375 8.04 2.94 38.57
C ASN A 375 9.01 2.26 39.57
N ALA A 376 8.47 1.66 40.64
CA ALA A 376 9.25 1.01 41.70
C ALA A 376 10.10 -0.18 41.21
N ALA A 377 9.69 -0.83 40.12
CA ALA A 377 10.39 -1.93 39.48
C ALA A 377 11.52 -1.47 38.52
N CYS A 378 11.56 -0.20 38.06
CA CYS A 378 12.63 0.31 37.19
C CYS A 378 14.02 0.06 37.78
N SER A 379 14.98 -0.40 36.97
CA SER A 379 16.41 -0.39 37.35
C SER A 379 16.98 1.02 37.38
N GLY A 380 16.52 1.89 36.48
CA GLY A 380 17.10 3.21 36.19
C GLY A 380 18.31 3.16 35.24
N ASN A 381 18.77 1.95 34.90
CA ASN A 381 19.81 1.73 33.90
C ASN A 381 19.21 1.85 32.49
N PRO A 382 19.99 2.29 31.50
CA PRO A 382 19.55 2.34 30.12
C PRO A 382 19.79 1.01 29.40
N GLU A 383 18.78 0.57 28.63
CA GLU A 383 18.86 -0.56 27.72
C GLU A 383 18.85 -0.04 26.27
N THR A 384 19.51 -0.73 25.34
CA THR A 384 19.46 -0.38 23.91
C THR A 384 18.38 -1.20 23.22
N VAL A 385 17.52 -0.55 22.44
CA VAL A 385 16.49 -1.17 21.59
C VAL A 385 16.59 -0.70 20.16
N ILE A 386 16.09 -1.52 19.24
CA ILE A 386 16.16 -1.30 17.80
C ILE A 386 14.73 -1.19 17.24
N ILE A 387 14.48 -0.21 16.37
CA ILE A 387 13.20 -0.10 15.65
C ILE A 387 13.16 -1.17 14.55
N THR A 388 12.29 -2.16 14.73
CA THR A 388 12.09 -3.27 13.77
C THR A 388 10.66 -3.33 13.23
N ASP A 389 9.76 -2.53 13.78
CA ASP A 389 8.34 -2.53 13.47
C ASP A 389 7.71 -1.14 13.72
N MET A 390 6.41 -0.98 13.43
CA MET A 390 5.64 0.25 13.60
C MET A 390 4.50 0.10 14.62
N ASN A 391 4.18 1.18 15.33
CA ASN A 391 2.92 1.32 16.05
C ASN A 391 2.53 2.80 16.08
N TYR A 392 1.63 3.21 15.18
CA TYR A 392 1.20 4.60 15.04
C TYR A 392 0.09 5.01 16.04
N TYR A 393 -0.22 4.17 17.03
CA TYR A 393 -1.22 4.51 18.05
C TYR A 393 -0.75 5.72 18.89
N PRO A 394 -1.56 6.78 19.04
CA PRO A 394 -1.12 8.05 19.62
C PRO A 394 -1.10 8.03 21.17
N VAL A 395 -0.29 7.14 21.77
CA VAL A 395 -0.12 7.03 23.23
C VAL A 395 0.56 8.28 23.83
N SER A 396 1.54 8.84 23.11
CA SER A 396 2.30 10.04 23.45
C SER A 396 3.13 10.51 22.24
N LYS A 397 3.75 11.71 22.31
CA LYS A 397 4.62 12.28 21.26
C LYS A 397 5.61 11.25 20.70
N TYR A 398 6.31 10.56 21.59
CA TYR A 398 7.13 9.40 21.28
C TYR A 398 6.57 8.20 22.03
N HIS A 399 6.30 7.13 21.30
CA HIS A 399 5.76 5.89 21.85
C HIS A 399 6.59 4.72 21.34
N PHE A 400 7.16 3.97 22.27
CA PHE A 400 7.86 2.72 22.03
C PHE A 400 6.93 1.58 22.43
N ASP A 401 6.43 0.79 21.49
CA ASP A 401 5.80 -0.49 21.84
C ASP A 401 6.89 -1.55 21.83
N LEU A 402 7.38 -1.90 23.02
CA LEU A 402 8.55 -2.74 23.19
C LEU A 402 8.19 -4.22 23.03
N SER A 403 9.17 -5.06 22.71
CA SER A 403 9.00 -6.48 22.98
C SER A 403 8.85 -6.74 24.49
N GLY A 404 8.21 -7.85 24.86
CA GLY A 404 8.19 -8.31 26.26
C GLY A 404 9.59 -8.45 26.88
N THR A 405 10.60 -8.79 26.07
CA THR A 405 12.00 -8.88 26.50
C THR A 405 12.59 -7.50 26.79
N ALA A 406 12.51 -6.57 25.85
CA ALA A 406 13.05 -5.21 25.98
C ALA A 406 12.38 -4.42 27.12
N PHE A 407 11.05 -4.55 27.25
CA PHE A 407 10.31 -3.94 28.35
C PHE A 407 10.74 -4.49 29.72
N GLY A 408 10.92 -5.81 29.81
CA GLY A 408 11.36 -6.49 31.03
C GLY A 408 12.82 -6.24 31.40
N ALA A 409 13.68 -5.91 30.44
CA ALA A 409 15.10 -5.61 30.65
C ALA A 409 15.32 -4.33 31.49
N MET A 410 14.45 -3.32 31.33
CA MET A 410 14.51 -2.07 32.11
C MET A 410 14.17 -2.25 33.62
N ALA A 411 13.82 -3.46 34.06
CA ALA A 411 13.50 -3.74 35.46
C ALA A 411 14.74 -4.06 36.32
N LYS A 412 14.61 -3.93 37.63
CA LYS A 412 15.57 -4.51 38.59
C LYS A 412 15.63 -6.04 38.42
N PRO A 413 16.78 -6.70 38.65
CA PRO A 413 16.89 -8.15 38.58
C PRO A 413 15.78 -8.87 39.35
N GLY A 414 15.08 -9.79 38.67
CA GLY A 414 13.94 -10.54 39.22
C GLY A 414 12.60 -9.80 39.27
N ARG A 415 12.49 -8.57 38.75
CA ARG A 415 11.23 -7.77 38.74
C ARG A 415 10.71 -7.44 37.34
N SER A 416 11.20 -8.12 36.30
CA SER A 416 10.79 -7.93 34.90
C SER A 416 9.29 -8.16 34.68
N ASP A 417 8.71 -9.20 35.30
CA ASP A 417 7.27 -9.43 35.21
C ASP A 417 6.45 -8.38 35.95
N GLU A 418 6.91 -7.92 37.13
CA GLU A 418 6.24 -6.82 37.85
C GLU A 418 6.21 -5.54 37.01
N LEU A 419 7.31 -5.23 36.32
CA LEU A 419 7.34 -4.10 35.39
C LEU A 419 6.37 -4.34 34.23
N ARG A 420 6.43 -5.49 33.54
CA ARG A 420 5.51 -5.86 32.45
C ARG A 420 4.03 -5.74 32.83
N HIS A 421 3.64 -6.13 34.05
CA HIS A 421 2.26 -6.02 34.54
C HIS A 421 1.78 -4.57 34.76
N ALA A 422 2.67 -3.56 34.75
CA ALA A 422 2.25 -2.17 34.69
C ALA A 422 1.61 -1.80 33.33
N GLY A 423 1.90 -2.57 32.27
CA GLY A 423 1.37 -2.40 30.91
C GLY A 423 1.98 -1.19 30.20
N ILE A 424 1.69 0.01 30.70
CA ILE A 424 2.18 1.29 30.20
C ILE A 424 3.01 2.00 31.27
N ILE A 425 4.18 2.51 30.88
CA ILE A 425 5.09 3.25 31.76
C ILE A 425 5.63 4.51 31.07
N ASP A 426 5.96 5.52 31.85
CA ASP A 426 6.77 6.63 31.36
C ASP A 426 8.24 6.18 31.29
N ILE A 427 8.89 6.46 30.17
CA ILE A 427 10.32 6.20 29.96
C ILE A 427 11.03 7.51 29.56
N GLN A 428 12.36 7.45 29.58
CA GLN A 428 13.17 8.39 28.84
C GLN A 428 13.94 7.66 27.75
N PHE A 429 14.16 8.30 26.62
CA PHE A 429 14.92 7.75 25.50
C PHE A 429 15.90 8.76 24.91
N LYS A 430 16.84 8.27 24.10
CA LYS A 430 17.71 9.08 23.25
C LYS A 430 18.27 8.24 22.09
N ARG A 431 18.50 8.84 20.93
CA ARG A 431 19.09 8.14 19.78
C ARG A 431 20.58 7.90 20.01
N VAL A 432 21.06 6.69 19.73
CA VAL A 432 22.44 6.23 19.94
C VAL A 432 22.92 5.48 18.71
N PRO A 433 24.24 5.36 18.48
CA PRO A 433 24.69 4.63 17.32
C PRO A 433 24.46 3.12 17.51
N CYS A 434 24.02 2.43 16.47
CA CYS A 434 23.96 0.99 16.41
C CYS A 434 25.36 0.36 16.45
N ASN A 435 25.43 -0.82 17.07
CA ASN A 435 26.63 -1.63 17.18
C ASN A 435 26.24 -3.11 17.17
N TYR A 436 26.63 -3.80 16.10
CA TYR A 436 26.35 -5.21 15.83
C TYR A 436 27.67 -6.01 15.75
N PRO A 437 28.33 -6.30 16.90
CA PRO A 437 29.67 -6.89 16.92
C PRO A 437 29.79 -8.18 16.09
N GLY A 438 30.70 -8.17 15.12
CA GLY A 438 30.96 -9.32 14.23
C GLY A 438 29.96 -9.49 13.08
N GLN A 439 28.93 -8.66 12.98
CA GLN A 439 28.13 -8.54 11.76
C GLN A 439 28.79 -7.57 10.77
N LYS A 440 28.33 -7.63 9.53
CA LYS A 440 28.61 -6.68 8.45
C LYS A 440 27.29 -6.43 7.71
N VAL A 441 27.17 -5.29 7.04
CA VAL A 441 25.95 -4.95 6.28
C VAL A 441 25.58 -6.11 5.36
N THR A 442 24.37 -6.63 5.54
CA THR A 442 23.90 -7.84 4.87
C THR A 442 22.71 -7.50 3.98
N PHE A 443 22.72 -8.06 2.77
CA PHE A 443 21.75 -7.80 1.73
C PHE A 443 20.95 -9.08 1.46
N HIS A 444 19.69 -9.11 1.87
CA HIS A 444 18.79 -10.22 1.56
C HIS A 444 18.04 -9.91 0.27
N VAL A 445 18.34 -10.63 -0.80
CA VAL A 445 17.66 -10.47 -2.08
C VAL A 445 16.31 -11.15 -1.98
N GLU A 446 15.24 -10.37 -2.15
CA GLU A 446 13.87 -10.81 -1.87
C GLU A 446 13.38 -11.94 -2.80
N GLN A 447 12.45 -12.76 -2.32
CA GLN A 447 11.94 -13.93 -3.05
C GLN A 447 11.22 -13.58 -4.38
N GLY A 448 10.75 -12.33 -4.54
CA GLY A 448 10.15 -11.82 -5.78
C GLY A 448 11.18 -11.39 -6.84
N SER A 449 12.45 -11.28 -6.47
CA SER A 449 13.50 -10.80 -7.38
C SER A 449 13.67 -11.69 -8.60
N ASN A 450 13.94 -11.08 -9.75
CA ASN A 450 14.20 -11.72 -11.03
C ASN A 450 15.01 -10.76 -11.92
N PRO A 451 15.48 -11.18 -13.11
CA PRO A 451 16.34 -10.33 -13.94
C PRO A 451 15.73 -9.02 -14.46
N MET A 452 14.44 -8.72 -14.22
CA MET A 452 13.80 -7.45 -14.58
C MET A 452 13.32 -6.63 -13.35
N TYR A 453 13.19 -7.27 -12.20
CA TYR A 453 12.75 -6.67 -10.93
C TYR A 453 13.68 -7.13 -9.83
N PHE A 454 14.43 -6.23 -9.19
CA PHE A 454 15.37 -6.59 -8.13
C PHE A 454 14.98 -5.89 -6.83
N ALA A 455 14.68 -6.65 -5.78
CA ALA A 455 14.39 -6.14 -4.46
C ALA A 455 15.36 -6.70 -3.42
N VAL A 456 15.77 -5.85 -2.48
CA VAL A 456 16.79 -6.16 -1.47
C VAL A 456 16.45 -5.50 -0.14
N LEU A 457 16.40 -6.30 0.92
CA LEU A 457 16.38 -5.86 2.31
C LEU A 457 17.82 -5.57 2.77
N VAL A 458 18.03 -4.45 3.46
CA VAL A 458 19.34 -4.08 4.04
C VAL A 458 19.31 -4.24 5.56
N GLU A 459 20.17 -5.11 6.09
CA GLU A 459 20.28 -5.43 7.52
C GLU A 459 21.66 -5.09 8.10
N TYR A 460 21.71 -4.80 9.40
CA TYR A 460 22.93 -4.64 10.22
C TYR A 460 23.88 -3.49 9.78
N GLU A 461 23.31 -2.31 9.50
CA GLU A 461 24.10 -1.07 9.41
C GLU A 461 24.48 -0.61 10.83
N ASP A 462 25.79 -0.41 11.07
CA ASP A 462 26.29 0.18 12.32
C ASP A 462 26.34 1.71 12.21
N GLY A 463 26.30 2.42 13.34
CA GLY A 463 26.22 3.88 13.32
C GLY A 463 24.77 4.34 13.31
N ASP A 464 24.28 4.91 12.23
CA ASP A 464 22.95 5.56 12.22
C ASP A 464 21.81 4.54 12.44
N GLY A 465 21.99 3.31 11.95
CA GLY A 465 21.06 2.20 11.99
C GLY A 465 20.02 2.23 10.87
N ASP A 466 19.69 3.41 10.34
CA ASP A 466 18.70 3.62 9.31
C ASP A 466 19.27 3.83 7.90
N VAL A 467 18.50 3.39 6.90
CA VAL A 467 18.83 3.51 5.48
C VAL A 467 17.81 4.42 4.82
N VAL A 468 18.28 5.49 4.17
CA VAL A 468 17.42 6.49 3.49
C VAL A 468 17.56 6.48 1.96
N GLN A 469 18.56 5.77 1.42
CA GLN A 469 18.68 5.50 -0.03
C GLN A 469 19.57 4.28 -0.28
N VAL A 470 19.16 3.39 -1.18
CA VAL A 470 20.05 2.38 -1.79
C VAL A 470 20.20 2.64 -3.30
N ASP A 471 21.41 2.53 -3.83
CA ASP A 471 21.67 2.51 -5.27
C ASP A 471 22.29 1.17 -5.70
N LEU A 472 22.00 0.73 -6.93
CA LEU A 472 22.56 -0.47 -7.56
C LEU A 472 23.45 -0.10 -8.74
N MET A 473 24.62 -0.74 -8.86
CA MET A 473 25.47 -0.68 -10.05
C MET A 473 25.75 -2.08 -10.59
N GLU A 474 25.42 -2.30 -11.86
CA GLU A 474 25.73 -3.53 -12.60
C GLU A 474 27.22 -3.72 -12.93
N GLY A 475 27.57 -4.96 -13.26
CA GLY A 475 28.94 -5.38 -13.53
C GLY A 475 29.60 -4.58 -14.65
N ASN A 476 30.50 -3.66 -14.26
CA ASN A 476 31.29 -2.80 -15.16
C ASN A 476 30.47 -1.73 -15.91
N SER A 477 29.26 -1.37 -15.45
CA SER A 477 28.49 -0.26 -16.04
C SER A 477 29.06 1.13 -15.67
N GLY A 478 29.66 1.25 -14.48
CA GLY A 478 30.15 2.51 -13.92
C GLY A 478 29.05 3.48 -13.50
N SER A 479 27.77 3.10 -13.62
CA SER A 479 26.61 3.96 -13.37
C SER A 479 25.77 3.43 -12.21
N TRP A 480 25.51 4.28 -11.22
CA TRP A 480 24.59 4.01 -10.13
C TRP A 480 23.15 4.25 -10.56
N MET A 481 22.26 3.31 -10.26
CA MET A 481 20.81 3.41 -10.44
C MET A 481 20.15 3.50 -9.05
N PRO A 482 19.45 4.60 -8.73
CA PRO A 482 18.76 4.70 -7.45
C PRO A 482 17.62 3.68 -7.38
N MET A 483 17.61 2.88 -6.32
CA MET A 483 16.50 2.01 -5.97
C MET A 483 15.42 2.82 -5.26
N ARG A 484 14.17 2.34 -5.30
CA ARG A 484 13.05 2.96 -4.60
C ARG A 484 12.81 2.24 -3.29
N GLU A 485 12.49 2.99 -2.25
CA GLU A 485 11.89 2.44 -1.04
C GLU A 485 10.59 1.71 -1.43
N SER A 486 10.39 0.50 -0.91
CA SER A 486 9.20 -0.31 -1.16
C SER A 486 8.31 -0.38 0.06
N TRP A 487 8.87 -0.83 1.19
CA TRP A 487 8.26 -0.87 2.52
C TRP A 487 9.36 -1.22 3.54
N GLY A 488 9.42 -0.55 4.68
CA GLY A 488 10.48 -0.79 5.68
C GLY A 488 11.89 -0.61 5.09
N SER A 489 12.82 -1.51 5.41
CA SER A 489 14.19 -1.49 4.85
C SER A 489 14.31 -2.24 3.50
N ILE A 490 13.19 -2.47 2.78
CA ILE A 490 13.17 -3.15 1.47
C ILE A 490 13.25 -2.13 0.32
N TRP A 491 14.28 -2.24 -0.49
CA TRP A 491 14.56 -1.39 -1.64
C TRP A 491 14.35 -2.15 -2.94
N ARG A 492 13.68 -1.55 -3.93
CA ARG A 492 13.36 -2.19 -5.22
C ARG A 492 13.84 -1.40 -6.45
N LEU A 493 14.19 -2.13 -7.51
CA LEU A 493 14.55 -1.59 -8.81
C LEU A 493 13.73 -2.28 -9.91
N ASP A 494 12.76 -1.52 -10.44
CA ASP A 494 11.96 -1.89 -11.60
C ASP A 494 12.76 -1.58 -12.89
N SER A 495 13.46 -2.57 -13.45
CA SER A 495 14.37 -2.35 -14.59
C SER A 495 13.67 -2.46 -15.94
N ASN A 496 14.12 -1.63 -16.90
CA ASN A 496 13.66 -1.67 -18.30
C ASN A 496 14.49 -2.62 -19.19
N HIS A 497 15.52 -3.26 -18.64
CA HIS A 497 16.40 -4.20 -19.30
C HIS A 497 16.81 -5.31 -18.33
N ARG A 498 17.36 -6.40 -18.86
CA ARG A 498 17.77 -7.54 -18.04
C ARG A 498 18.99 -7.18 -17.20
N LEU A 499 18.81 -7.07 -15.89
CA LEU A 499 19.87 -6.79 -14.92
C LEU A 499 20.93 -7.89 -14.95
N THR A 500 22.19 -7.47 -15.08
CA THR A 500 23.38 -8.30 -15.22
C THR A 500 24.35 -8.09 -14.07
N GLY A 501 24.45 -9.10 -13.21
CA GLY A 501 25.39 -9.07 -12.09
C GLY A 501 26.86 -9.28 -12.54
N PRO A 502 27.83 -9.10 -11.64
CA PRO A 502 27.65 -8.84 -10.21
C PRO A 502 27.17 -7.41 -9.93
N PHE A 503 26.28 -7.25 -8.94
CA PHE A 503 25.80 -5.95 -8.51
C PHE A 503 26.64 -5.42 -7.34
N SER A 504 27.02 -4.15 -7.43
CA SER A 504 27.47 -3.38 -6.28
C SER A 504 26.28 -2.61 -5.71
N LEU A 505 26.19 -2.50 -4.39
CA LEU A 505 25.17 -1.68 -3.72
C LEU A 505 25.83 -0.52 -3.00
N ARG A 506 25.20 0.66 -3.05
CA ARG A 506 25.58 1.83 -2.26
C ARG A 506 24.44 2.17 -1.32
N VAL A 507 24.69 2.10 -0.02
CA VAL A 507 23.75 2.43 1.04
C VAL A 507 24.05 3.84 1.52
N THR A 508 23.03 4.69 1.67
CA THR A 508 23.11 6.02 2.29
C THR A 508 22.24 6.03 3.54
N ASN A 509 22.78 6.50 4.66
CA ASN A 509 22.09 6.60 5.95
C ASN A 509 21.60 8.04 6.25
N GLU A 510 20.88 8.26 7.36
CA GLU A 510 20.25 9.57 7.64
C GLU A 510 21.26 10.73 7.77
N SER A 511 22.47 10.50 8.30
CA SER A 511 23.55 11.50 8.33
C SER A 511 24.21 11.77 6.96
N GLY A 512 23.80 11.04 5.92
CA GLY A 512 24.27 11.20 4.54
C GLY A 512 25.60 10.50 4.24
N ARG A 513 26.11 9.67 5.17
CA ARG A 513 27.28 8.81 4.93
C ARG A 513 26.91 7.73 3.92
N LYS A 514 27.89 7.26 3.15
CA LYS A 514 27.67 6.32 2.04
C LYS A 514 28.60 5.13 2.10
N LEU A 515 28.04 3.94 2.24
CA LEU A 515 28.78 2.67 2.22
C LEU A 515 28.63 2.00 0.85
N VAL A 516 29.75 1.60 0.23
CA VAL A 516 29.77 0.99 -1.12
C VAL A 516 30.18 -0.48 -1.07
N ALA A 517 29.19 -1.37 -1.03
CA ALA A 517 29.37 -2.81 -1.07
C ALA A 517 29.65 -3.28 -2.51
N ASN A 518 30.92 -3.17 -2.93
CA ASN A 518 31.38 -3.53 -4.27
C ASN A 518 31.14 -5.00 -4.62
N LYS A 519 30.41 -5.25 -5.72
CA LYS A 519 30.14 -6.59 -6.29
C LYS A 519 29.61 -7.62 -5.28
N VAL A 520 28.90 -7.15 -4.25
CA VAL A 520 28.42 -7.97 -3.11
C VAL A 520 27.42 -9.05 -3.52
N ILE A 521 26.62 -8.80 -4.56
CA ILE A 521 25.70 -9.79 -5.14
C ILE A 521 26.34 -10.34 -6.42
N PRO A 522 26.63 -11.64 -6.52
CA PRO A 522 27.38 -12.23 -7.64
C PRO A 522 26.53 -12.33 -8.91
N ALA A 523 27.15 -12.60 -10.06
CA ALA A 523 26.43 -12.69 -11.34
C ALA A 523 25.37 -13.82 -11.39
N ASN A 524 25.56 -14.88 -10.61
CA ASN A 524 24.68 -16.03 -10.47
C ASN A 524 23.78 -15.94 -9.22
N TRP A 525 23.41 -14.72 -8.82
CA TRP A 525 22.55 -14.47 -7.67
C TRP A 525 21.20 -15.19 -7.80
N ALA A 526 20.64 -15.56 -6.65
CA ALA A 526 19.35 -16.20 -6.51
C ALA A 526 18.42 -15.34 -5.63
N PRO A 527 17.11 -15.36 -5.87
CA PRO A 527 16.12 -14.78 -4.96
C PRO A 527 16.08 -15.52 -3.62
N ASN A 528 15.54 -14.86 -2.59
CA ASN A 528 15.52 -15.32 -1.19
C ASN A 528 16.90 -15.78 -0.70
N THR A 529 17.94 -14.99 -0.96
CA THR A 529 19.34 -15.33 -0.61
C THR A 529 20.04 -14.15 0.04
N TYR A 530 20.78 -14.44 1.13
CA TYR A 530 21.55 -13.46 1.88
C TYR A 530 22.97 -13.32 1.31
N TYR A 531 23.38 -12.08 1.04
CA TYR A 531 24.72 -11.71 0.61
C TYR A 531 25.33 -10.74 1.62
N ARG A 532 26.27 -11.24 2.43
CA ARG A 532 26.97 -10.41 3.42
C ARG A 532 28.12 -9.66 2.76
N SER A 533 28.23 -8.36 3.04
CA SER A 533 29.38 -7.55 2.60
C SER A 533 30.62 -7.80 3.46
N ILE A 534 31.76 -7.26 3.04
CA ILE A 534 33.01 -7.30 3.81
C ILE A 534 33.26 -6.01 4.62
N ILE A 535 32.32 -5.06 4.58
CA ILE A 535 32.49 -3.68 5.07
C ILE A 535 31.37 -3.28 6.04
N GLN A 536 31.67 -2.30 6.90
CA GLN A 536 30.72 -1.72 7.84
C GLN A 536 30.90 -0.20 7.94
N VAL A 537 29.85 0.52 8.31
CA VAL A 537 29.84 1.97 8.49
C VAL A 537 30.70 2.33 9.72
N GLY A 538 31.96 2.70 9.45
CA GLY A 538 33.00 2.91 10.46
C GLY A 538 34.37 2.40 10.03
N ASP A 539 34.45 1.49 9.05
CA ASP A 539 35.73 0.98 8.53
C ASP A 539 36.53 2.05 7.73
N GLU A 540 35.95 3.21 7.40
CA GLU A 540 36.59 4.27 6.61
C GLU A 540 37.55 5.18 7.42
N ASP A 541 37.47 5.19 8.75
CA ASP A 541 38.33 6.03 9.62
C ASP A 541 39.71 5.38 9.93
N ALA A 542 40.01 4.22 9.33
CA ALA A 542 41.18 3.40 9.66
C ALA A 542 42.38 3.50 8.70
N GLU A 543 42.32 4.31 7.62
CA GLU A 543 43.38 4.33 6.60
C GLU A 543 43.83 5.74 6.15
N PHE A 544 44.35 6.56 7.08
CA PHE A 544 45.28 7.64 6.73
C PHE A 544 46.40 7.76 7.77
N GLY A 545 47.58 7.21 7.46
CA GLY A 545 48.61 7.05 8.49
C GLY A 545 50.05 6.71 8.08
N CYS A 546 50.50 6.98 6.85
CA CYS A 546 51.91 7.32 6.54
C CYS A 546 52.12 7.64 5.05
N ALA A 547 52.93 8.65 4.74
CA ALA A 547 53.17 9.10 3.37
C ALA A 547 54.68 9.17 3.03
N PHE A 548 55.05 8.46 1.95
CA PHE A 548 56.27 8.65 1.11
C PHE A 548 57.66 8.40 1.75
N PRO A 549 58.76 8.21 0.98
CA PRO A 549 58.92 8.46 -0.48
C PRO A 549 59.62 7.37 -1.34
N HIS A 550 59.51 7.56 -2.68
CA HIS A 550 60.41 7.18 -3.81
C HIS A 550 61.29 5.90 -3.74
N THR A 551 61.35 5.03 -4.76
CA THR A 551 61.99 5.30 -6.07
C THR A 551 61.72 4.26 -7.19
N ASN A 552 61.70 4.74 -8.44
CA ASN A 552 62.29 4.17 -9.68
C ASN A 552 61.76 2.89 -10.40
N THR A 553 61.16 3.16 -11.57
CA THR A 553 61.49 2.64 -12.94
C THR A 553 61.05 1.27 -13.47
N LEU A 554 60.77 1.30 -14.79
CA LEU A 554 60.50 0.25 -15.79
C LEU A 554 59.12 -0.44 -15.69
N GLU A 555 58.18 -0.35 -16.64
CA GLU A 555 58.17 -0.38 -18.13
C GLU A 555 57.80 -1.76 -18.72
N LEU A 556 56.89 -1.70 -19.71
CA LEU A 556 56.50 -2.71 -20.70
C LEU A 556 55.94 -4.07 -20.18
N ALA A 557 55.13 -4.83 -20.89
CA ALA A 557 54.11 -4.65 -21.93
C ALA A 557 53.93 -6.03 -22.59
N THR A 558 52.67 -6.45 -22.78
CA THR A 558 52.23 -7.46 -23.77
C THR A 558 52.72 -8.92 -23.73
N LYS A 559 51.70 -9.80 -23.80
CA LYS A 559 51.49 -10.92 -24.74
C LYS A 559 51.38 -12.34 -24.18
N MET A 560 50.56 -13.10 -24.90
CA MET A 560 50.07 -14.45 -24.64
C MET A 560 51.06 -15.54 -25.08
N ALA A 561 50.72 -16.78 -24.69
CA ALA A 561 51.21 -18.06 -25.23
C ALA A 561 52.64 -18.47 -24.79
N SER A 562 52.99 -19.76 -24.65
CA SER A 562 52.25 -21.03 -24.49
C SER A 562 53.27 -22.16 -24.17
N PHE A 563 52.82 -23.41 -23.94
CA PHE A 563 53.63 -24.63 -23.75
C PHE A 563 54.45 -24.70 -22.43
N SER A 564 54.12 -25.62 -21.51
CA SER A 564 54.63 -27.01 -21.39
C SER A 564 55.96 -27.11 -20.60
N SER A 565 56.24 -28.04 -19.68
CA SER A 565 55.58 -29.31 -19.31
C SER A 565 55.89 -29.66 -17.84
N ASN A 566 55.11 -30.57 -17.22
CA ASN A 566 55.50 -31.67 -16.29
C ASN A 566 56.67 -31.45 -15.28
N LEU A 567 56.64 -31.82 -13.99
CA LEU A 567 55.84 -32.70 -13.11
C LEU A 567 56.35 -32.41 -11.65
N VAL A 568 55.88 -32.91 -10.50
CA VAL A 568 54.98 -34.01 -10.07
C VAL A 568 54.16 -33.53 -8.84
N ALA A 569 53.09 -34.28 -8.50
CA ALA A 569 52.51 -34.50 -7.15
C ALA A 569 51.30 -33.63 -6.76
N LEU A 570 50.23 -34.14 -6.14
CA LEU A 570 49.96 -35.48 -5.55
C LEU A 570 48.60 -36.07 -5.99
N ALA A 571 48.41 -37.37 -5.70
CA ALA A 571 47.16 -38.12 -5.86
C ALA A 571 46.03 -37.61 -4.91
N ALA A 572 44.75 -37.99 -5.04
CA ALA A 572 44.15 -39.08 -5.80
C ALA A 572 42.71 -38.76 -6.26
N LEU A 573 42.31 -39.30 -7.42
CA LEU A 573 40.94 -39.35 -7.92
C LEU A 573 40.83 -40.57 -8.85
N PHE A 574 39.64 -41.20 -8.90
CA PHE A 574 39.27 -42.56 -9.38
C PHE A 574 39.00 -43.54 -8.20
N SER A 575 37.87 -44.26 -8.12
CA SER A 575 36.67 -44.29 -8.98
C SER A 575 35.55 -45.19 -8.42
N VAL A 576 34.37 -45.13 -9.07
CA VAL A 576 33.27 -46.13 -9.15
C VAL A 576 32.06 -45.93 -8.23
N LEU A 577 30.88 -46.10 -8.86
CA LEU A 577 29.51 -45.99 -8.35
C LEU A 577 28.99 -47.31 -7.69
N VAL A 578 27.71 -47.26 -7.27
CA VAL A 578 26.74 -48.37 -7.14
C VAL A 578 26.60 -49.01 -5.75
N THR A 579 25.63 -48.54 -4.96
CA THR A 579 24.38 -49.31 -4.63
C THR A 579 23.36 -48.48 -3.84
N TYR A 580 22.10 -48.93 -3.84
CA TYR A 580 20.92 -48.32 -3.20
C TYR A 580 20.71 -48.76 -1.74
N GLY A 581 19.95 -47.96 -0.97
CA GLY A 581 19.39 -48.27 0.37
C GLY A 581 20.11 -47.54 1.50
N SER A 582 19.48 -46.91 2.51
CA SER A 582 18.07 -46.87 2.94
C SER A 582 17.89 -45.65 3.88
N CYS A 583 16.71 -45.04 4.07
CA CYS A 583 15.38 -45.25 3.49
C CYS A 583 14.54 -43.97 3.62
N ALA A 584 13.63 -43.70 2.67
CA ALA A 584 12.64 -42.63 2.80
C ALA A 584 11.42 -43.13 3.61
N ARG A 585 11.04 -42.42 4.68
CA ARG A 585 9.73 -42.63 5.33
C ARG A 585 8.69 -41.79 4.59
N PRO A 586 7.61 -42.37 4.05
CA PRO A 586 6.47 -41.57 3.63
C PRO A 586 5.78 -41.00 4.88
N ILE A 587 5.63 -39.68 4.96
CA ILE A 587 4.65 -39.09 5.86
C ILE A 587 3.30 -39.31 5.19
N ASN A 588 2.59 -40.34 5.63
CA ASN A 588 1.18 -40.50 5.31
C ASN A 588 0.41 -39.37 6.02
N TYR A 589 0.12 -38.28 5.30
CA TYR A 589 -0.90 -37.34 5.72
C TYR A 589 -2.26 -38.03 5.64
N THR A 590 -2.73 -38.53 6.78
CA THR A 590 -4.13 -38.91 6.95
C THR A 590 -4.95 -37.62 6.91
N ALA A 591 -5.61 -37.36 5.79
CA ALA A 591 -6.51 -36.23 5.65
C ALA A 591 -7.57 -36.28 6.76
N SER A 592 -7.65 -35.21 7.57
CA SER A 592 -8.72 -35.08 8.55
C SER A 592 -10.03 -34.80 7.82
N ALA A 593 -11.14 -35.29 8.36
CA ALA A 593 -12.42 -34.69 8.01
C ALA A 593 -12.50 -33.29 8.63
N PHE A 594 -13.17 -32.35 7.96
CA PHE A 594 -13.54 -31.07 8.57
C PHE A 594 -14.30 -31.33 9.87
N THR A 595 -13.72 -30.88 10.99
CA THR A 595 -14.35 -30.92 12.30
C THR A 595 -14.92 -29.53 12.60
N ALA A 596 -16.24 -29.38 12.44
CA ALA A 596 -16.95 -28.21 12.96
C ALA A 596 -16.67 -28.08 14.47
N ASP A 597 -16.51 -26.87 14.98
CA ASP A 597 -16.30 -26.69 16.42
C ASP A 597 -17.59 -27.09 17.17
N PRO A 598 -17.53 -28.07 18.10
CA PRO A 598 -18.70 -28.46 18.88
C PRO A 598 -19.10 -27.41 19.93
N SER A 599 -18.20 -26.49 20.26
CA SER A 599 -18.32 -25.50 21.33
C SER A 599 -18.59 -24.09 20.80
N TRP A 600 -19.11 -23.21 21.66
CA TRP A 600 -19.33 -21.80 21.36
C TRP A 600 -18.23 -20.98 22.02
N GLU A 601 -17.39 -20.31 21.23
CA GLU A 601 -16.40 -19.36 21.72
C GLU A 601 -17.01 -17.96 21.89
N ALA A 602 -16.40 -17.14 22.76
CA ALA A 602 -16.79 -15.76 22.98
C ALA A 602 -16.05 -14.82 22.01
N ALA A 603 -16.79 -13.87 21.42
CA ALA A 603 -16.25 -12.82 20.55
C ALA A 603 -16.98 -11.50 20.81
N ARG A 604 -16.46 -10.41 20.23
CA ARG A 604 -17.22 -9.17 20.09
C ARG A 604 -17.60 -8.95 18.64
N ALA A 605 -18.76 -8.33 18.44
CA ALA A 605 -19.17 -7.87 17.12
C ALA A 605 -19.39 -6.36 17.11
N THR A 606 -18.96 -5.73 16.03
CA THR A 606 -19.39 -4.41 15.59
C THR A 606 -20.07 -4.54 14.22
N TRP A 607 -20.49 -3.45 13.62
CA TRP A 607 -20.86 -3.45 12.21
C TRP A 607 -20.47 -2.16 11.49
N TYR A 608 -20.31 -2.27 10.17
CA TYR A 608 -19.90 -1.18 9.30
C TYR A 608 -20.77 -1.08 8.04
N GLY A 609 -20.60 0.05 7.33
CA GLY A 609 -21.31 0.35 6.09
C GLY A 609 -22.77 0.75 6.24
N ALA A 610 -23.55 0.50 5.19
CA ALA A 610 -24.98 0.76 5.20
C ALA A 610 -25.75 -0.19 6.15
N PRO A 611 -26.79 0.27 6.88
CA PRO A 611 -27.56 -0.56 7.82
C PRO A 611 -28.17 -1.83 7.23
N THR A 612 -28.43 -1.86 5.92
CA THR A 612 -28.93 -3.04 5.17
C THR A 612 -28.01 -3.41 4.00
N GLY A 613 -26.75 -3.00 4.07
CA GLY A 613 -25.70 -3.34 3.10
C GLY A 613 -24.91 -4.58 3.51
N ALA A 614 -23.84 -4.85 2.78
CA ALA A 614 -22.97 -6.03 2.92
C ALA A 614 -21.61 -5.73 3.59
N GLY A 615 -21.47 -4.58 4.25
CA GLY A 615 -20.18 -4.11 4.78
C GLY A 615 -19.66 -2.97 3.90
N PRO A 616 -18.72 -3.19 2.98
CA PRO A 616 -18.12 -2.11 2.20
C PRO A 616 -19.11 -1.53 1.16
N ASP A 617 -18.99 -0.24 0.89
CA ASP A 617 -19.87 0.48 -0.06
C ASP A 617 -19.65 0.07 -1.54
N ASP A 618 -18.59 -0.70 -1.84
CA ASP A 618 -18.31 -1.27 -3.16
C ASP A 618 -18.83 -2.71 -3.34
N ASP A 619 -19.53 -3.25 -2.33
CA ASP A 619 -19.96 -4.65 -2.25
C ASP A 619 -18.82 -5.67 -2.46
N GLY A 620 -17.59 -5.32 -2.03
CA GLY A 620 -16.39 -6.15 -2.11
C GLY A 620 -15.87 -6.63 -0.76
N GLY A 621 -14.55 -6.46 -0.56
CA GLY A 621 -13.82 -6.84 0.65
C GLY A 621 -12.39 -7.33 0.36
N ALA A 622 -11.54 -7.38 1.37
CA ALA A 622 -10.14 -7.81 1.27
C ALA A 622 -9.94 -9.24 0.75
N CYS A 623 -10.96 -10.10 0.75
CA CYS A 623 -10.86 -11.42 0.13
C CYS A 623 -10.85 -11.41 -1.40
N GLY A 624 -11.11 -10.26 -2.04
CA GLY A 624 -11.19 -10.12 -3.49
C GLY A 624 -12.56 -10.45 -4.08
N PHE A 625 -13.47 -11.06 -3.30
CA PHE A 625 -14.87 -11.30 -3.68
C PHE A 625 -15.57 -9.98 -4.02
N LYS A 626 -16.53 -10.03 -4.96
CA LYS A 626 -17.33 -8.88 -5.39
C LYS A 626 -18.81 -9.24 -5.50
N ASN A 627 -19.66 -8.23 -5.33
CA ASN A 627 -21.12 -8.36 -5.25
C ASN A 627 -21.55 -9.20 -4.03
N VAL A 628 -20.90 -9.02 -2.88
CA VAL A 628 -21.18 -9.81 -1.66
C VAL A 628 -22.54 -9.47 -1.01
N ASN A 629 -23.23 -8.45 -1.52
CA ASN A 629 -24.64 -8.18 -1.29
C ASN A 629 -25.59 -9.13 -2.06
N LEU A 630 -25.15 -9.74 -3.16
CA LEU A 630 -25.97 -10.63 -3.98
C LEU A 630 -25.85 -12.09 -3.51
N PRO A 631 -26.82 -12.96 -3.87
CA PRO A 631 -26.71 -14.39 -3.62
C PRO A 631 -25.45 -15.01 -4.26
N PRO A 632 -24.73 -15.92 -3.56
CA PRO A 632 -25.18 -16.55 -2.34
C PRO A 632 -24.86 -15.79 -1.05
N PHE A 633 -23.85 -14.90 -1.04
CA PHE A 633 -23.42 -14.16 0.15
C PHE A 633 -24.57 -13.36 0.79
N SER A 634 -25.42 -12.73 -0.03
CA SER A 634 -26.68 -12.11 0.38
C SER A 634 -26.55 -11.11 1.53
N SER A 635 -25.44 -10.35 1.56
CA SER A 635 -25.04 -9.46 2.65
C SER A 635 -24.75 -10.14 4.01
N MET A 636 -24.68 -11.48 4.09
CA MET A 636 -24.35 -12.22 5.33
C MET A 636 -22.84 -12.37 5.49
N THR A 637 -22.17 -11.21 5.58
CA THR A 637 -20.72 -11.03 5.50
C THR A 637 -20.14 -10.45 6.79
N SER A 638 -18.84 -10.65 6.97
CA SER A 638 -18.05 -10.10 8.07
C SER A 638 -16.62 -9.82 7.65
N CYS A 639 -16.02 -8.78 8.23
CA CYS A 639 -14.59 -8.75 8.47
C CYS A 639 -14.21 -9.78 9.54
N GLY A 640 -13.03 -10.38 9.42
CA GLY A 640 -12.35 -11.04 10.53
C GLY A 640 -11.16 -10.24 11.04
N ASN A 641 -10.92 -10.26 12.35
CA ASN A 641 -9.59 -9.94 12.88
C ASN A 641 -8.60 -11.07 12.60
N GLU A 642 -7.32 -10.87 12.93
CA GLU A 642 -6.20 -11.76 12.58
C GLU A 642 -6.50 -13.27 12.76
N PRO A 643 -7.05 -13.78 13.89
CA PRO A 643 -7.33 -15.21 14.05
C PRO A 643 -8.42 -15.78 13.11
N LEU A 644 -9.26 -14.90 12.55
CA LEU A 644 -10.39 -15.24 11.68
C LEU A 644 -10.08 -15.06 10.19
N PHE A 645 -9.37 -13.98 9.83
CA PHE A 645 -9.02 -13.65 8.44
C PHE A 645 -7.64 -14.20 8.01
N LYS A 646 -6.70 -14.41 8.95
CA LYS A 646 -5.43 -15.13 8.73
C LYS A 646 -4.64 -14.68 7.49
N ASP A 647 -4.52 -13.36 7.31
CA ASP A 647 -3.86 -12.68 6.18
C ASP A 647 -4.39 -13.02 4.79
N GLY A 648 -5.61 -13.55 4.70
CA GLY A 648 -6.26 -14.00 3.46
C GLY A 648 -6.66 -15.47 3.52
N LYS A 649 -5.98 -16.30 4.32
CA LYS A 649 -6.26 -17.74 4.45
C LYS A 649 -7.59 -18.05 5.15
N GLY A 650 -8.19 -17.08 5.84
CA GLY A 650 -9.54 -17.20 6.40
C GLY A 650 -10.64 -16.89 5.39
N CYS A 651 -10.32 -16.38 4.20
CA CYS A 651 -11.30 -15.94 3.21
C CYS A 651 -12.22 -17.07 2.75
N GLY A 652 -13.52 -16.81 2.81
CA GLY A 652 -14.57 -17.77 2.51
C GLY A 652 -14.98 -18.65 3.70
N SER A 653 -14.28 -18.63 4.83
CA SER A 653 -14.66 -19.39 6.04
C SER A 653 -16.05 -18.99 6.57
N CYS A 654 -16.85 -20.00 6.92
CA CYS A 654 -18.18 -19.81 7.49
C CYS A 654 -18.22 -19.98 9.02
N TYR A 655 -18.95 -19.08 9.67
CA TYR A 655 -19.15 -19.09 11.11
C TYR A 655 -20.63 -18.97 11.45
N GLN A 656 -21.09 -19.72 12.45
CA GLN A 656 -22.35 -19.42 13.13
C GLN A 656 -22.07 -18.43 14.24
N ILE A 657 -22.79 -17.31 14.26
CA ILE A 657 -22.71 -16.25 15.27
C ILE A 657 -24.06 -16.08 15.99
N ARG A 658 -24.05 -15.69 17.26
CA ARG A 658 -25.27 -15.32 18.00
C ARG A 658 -25.02 -14.20 19.02
N CYS A 659 -25.93 -13.24 19.05
CA CYS A 659 -25.95 -12.15 20.02
C CYS A 659 -26.21 -12.68 21.44
N VAL A 660 -25.44 -12.22 22.42
CA VAL A 660 -25.66 -12.47 23.86
C VAL A 660 -25.72 -11.16 24.64
N ASN A 661 -26.25 -11.20 25.87
CA ASN A 661 -26.23 -10.08 26.83
C ASN A 661 -26.89 -8.75 26.42
N ASN A 662 -27.65 -8.69 25.31
CA ASN A 662 -28.42 -7.52 24.88
C ASN A 662 -29.93 -7.84 24.79
N ALA A 663 -30.79 -6.91 25.23
CA ALA A 663 -32.25 -7.08 25.23
C ALA A 663 -32.85 -7.29 23.83
N ALA A 664 -32.23 -6.74 22.78
CA ALA A 664 -32.64 -6.89 21.40
C ALA A 664 -32.21 -8.23 20.76
N CYS A 665 -31.26 -8.98 21.34
CA CYS A 665 -30.82 -10.28 20.81
C CYS A 665 -32.01 -11.24 20.61
N SER A 666 -32.07 -11.94 19.47
CA SER A 666 -32.96 -13.09 19.27
C SER A 666 -32.49 -14.32 20.06
N GLY A 667 -31.17 -14.49 20.21
CA GLY A 667 -30.52 -15.70 20.73
C GLY A 667 -30.39 -16.83 19.71
N ASN A 668 -30.99 -16.66 18.52
CA ASN A 668 -30.84 -17.59 17.40
C ASN A 668 -29.48 -17.38 16.71
N PRO A 669 -28.88 -18.45 16.16
CA PRO A 669 -27.62 -18.33 15.44
C PRO A 669 -27.84 -17.98 13.96
N GLU A 670 -27.11 -16.98 13.48
CA GLU A 670 -27.02 -16.62 12.06
C GLU A 670 -25.70 -17.14 11.48
N THR A 671 -25.65 -17.40 10.16
CA THR A 671 -24.41 -17.83 9.49
C THR A 671 -23.82 -16.68 8.71
N VAL A 672 -22.53 -16.42 8.89
CA VAL A 672 -21.78 -15.36 8.21
C VAL A 672 -20.50 -15.90 7.59
N ILE A 673 -20.02 -15.20 6.56
CA ILE A 673 -18.84 -15.57 5.78
C ILE A 673 -17.77 -14.47 5.95
N ILE A 674 -16.52 -14.88 6.16
CA ILE A 674 -15.38 -13.94 6.14
C ILE A 674 -15.10 -13.54 4.69
N THR A 675 -15.38 -12.30 4.35
CA THR A 675 -15.16 -11.72 3.00
C THR A 675 -14.20 -10.52 3.03
N ASP A 676 -13.83 -10.07 4.23
CA ASP A 676 -13.06 -8.85 4.44
C ASP A 676 -12.21 -8.95 5.74
N MET A 677 -11.42 -7.93 6.06
CA MET A 677 -10.55 -7.87 7.24
C MET A 677 -10.82 -6.66 8.13
N ASN A 678 -10.64 -6.82 9.44
CA ASN A 678 -10.51 -5.70 10.38
C ASN A 678 -9.61 -6.14 11.53
N TYR A 679 -8.34 -5.72 11.49
CA TYR A 679 -7.33 -6.10 12.49
C TYR A 679 -7.35 -5.22 13.75
N TYR A 680 -8.34 -4.33 13.90
CA TYR A 680 -8.48 -3.51 15.09
C TYR A 680 -8.69 -4.40 16.35
N PRO A 681 -7.90 -4.25 17.43
CA PRO A 681 -7.89 -5.20 18.54
C PRO A 681 -9.06 -4.99 19.54
N VAL A 682 -10.30 -5.13 19.05
CA VAL A 682 -11.53 -4.99 19.86
C VAL A 682 -11.69 -6.09 20.92
N ALA A 683 -11.27 -7.32 20.57
CA ALA A 683 -11.31 -8.53 21.39
C ALA A 683 -10.41 -9.62 20.77
N LYS A 684 -10.20 -10.74 21.50
CA LYS A 684 -9.49 -11.94 20.97
C LYS A 684 -10.04 -12.37 19.61
N TYR A 685 -11.36 -12.47 19.50
CA TYR A 685 -12.08 -12.64 18.25
C TYR A 685 -13.02 -11.47 18.06
N HIS A 686 -12.93 -10.83 16.91
CA HIS A 686 -13.75 -9.68 16.54
C HIS A 686 -14.31 -9.88 15.14
N PHE A 687 -15.63 -9.77 15.04
CA PHE A 687 -16.39 -9.81 13.80
C PHE A 687 -16.90 -8.40 13.53
N ASP A 688 -16.38 -7.71 12.52
CA ASP A 688 -17.01 -6.49 12.03
C ASP A 688 -18.03 -6.88 10.97
N LEU A 689 -19.29 -6.96 11.37
CA LEU A 689 -20.36 -7.52 10.55
C LEU A 689 -20.87 -6.50 9.53
N SER A 690 -21.50 -6.98 8.46
CA SER A 690 -22.38 -6.09 7.69
C SER A 690 -23.55 -5.61 8.55
N GLY A 691 -24.12 -4.45 8.22
CA GLY A 691 -25.38 -3.99 8.83
C GLY A 691 -26.52 -5.01 8.70
N THR A 692 -26.53 -5.83 7.63
CA THR A 692 -27.49 -6.92 7.44
C THR A 692 -27.27 -8.05 8.44
N ALA A 693 -26.06 -8.60 8.51
CA ALA A 693 -25.70 -9.71 9.39
C ALA A 693 -25.83 -9.35 10.88
N PHE A 694 -25.40 -8.14 11.26
CA PHE A 694 -25.56 -7.62 12.62
C PHE A 694 -27.03 -7.48 13.01
N GLY A 695 -27.86 -6.95 12.10
CA GLY A 695 -29.30 -6.82 12.29
C GLY A 695 -30.04 -8.15 12.37
N ALA A 696 -29.59 -9.18 11.63
CA ALA A 696 -30.23 -10.51 11.61
C ALA A 696 -30.24 -11.20 12.99
N MET A 697 -29.22 -10.95 13.84
CA MET A 697 -29.18 -11.46 15.22
C MET A 697 -30.22 -10.83 16.17
N ALA A 698 -31.02 -9.85 15.73
CA ALA A 698 -32.03 -9.20 16.55
C ALA A 698 -33.39 -9.91 16.52
N LYS A 699 -34.22 -9.65 17.53
CA LYS A 699 -35.65 -10.01 17.51
C LYS A 699 -36.37 -9.28 16.36
N PRO A 700 -37.43 -9.88 15.77
CA PRO A 700 -38.26 -9.21 14.77
C PRO A 700 -38.72 -7.81 15.24
N GLY A 701 -38.48 -6.80 14.40
CA GLY A 701 -38.78 -5.39 14.70
C GLY A 701 -37.78 -4.67 15.62
N ARG A 702 -36.66 -5.30 16.01
CA ARG A 702 -35.61 -4.71 16.87
C ARG A 702 -34.21 -4.66 16.22
N THR A 703 -34.15 -4.79 14.89
CA THR A 703 -32.89 -4.76 14.13
C THR A 703 -32.09 -3.48 14.37
N ASP A 704 -32.78 -2.33 14.36
CA ASP A 704 -32.13 -1.03 14.55
C ASP A 704 -31.80 -0.76 16.02
N GLU A 705 -32.61 -1.26 16.96
CA GLU A 705 -32.28 -1.23 18.40
C GLU A 705 -30.94 -1.96 18.66
N LEU A 706 -30.74 -3.12 18.03
CA LEU A 706 -29.47 -3.84 18.15
C LEU A 706 -28.33 -3.07 17.48
N ARG A 707 -28.49 -2.62 16.22
CA ARG A 707 -27.46 -1.84 15.48
C ARG A 707 -27.00 -0.59 16.23
N HIS A 708 -27.90 0.14 16.87
CA HIS A 708 -27.56 1.35 17.64
C HIS A 708 -26.76 1.06 18.92
N ALA A 709 -26.63 -0.20 19.37
CA ALA A 709 -25.65 -0.56 20.41
C ALA A 709 -24.20 -0.41 19.92
N GLY A 710 -23.97 -0.45 18.60
CA GLY A 710 -22.65 -0.32 17.95
C GLY A 710 -21.77 -1.55 18.13
N ILE A 711 -21.45 -1.88 19.39
CA ILE A 711 -20.65 -3.02 19.81
C ILE A 711 -21.45 -3.92 20.75
N ILE A 712 -21.41 -5.24 20.52
CA ILE A 712 -22.08 -6.24 21.35
C ILE A 712 -21.16 -7.43 21.62
N ASP A 713 -21.39 -8.11 22.73
CA ASP A 713 -20.79 -9.42 22.97
C ASP A 713 -21.60 -10.47 22.18
N ILE A 714 -20.89 -11.35 21.48
CA ILE A 714 -21.48 -12.46 20.72
C ILE A 714 -20.83 -13.78 21.15
N GLN A 715 -21.43 -14.88 20.72
CA GLN A 715 -20.75 -16.16 20.64
C GLN A 715 -20.66 -16.62 19.20
N PHE A 716 -19.58 -17.31 18.85
CA PHE A 716 -19.37 -17.85 17.51
C PHE A 716 -18.85 -19.28 17.54
N LYS A 717 -18.90 -19.96 16.39
CA LYS A 717 -18.23 -21.23 16.14
C LYS A 717 -18.05 -21.46 14.63
N ARG A 718 -16.97 -22.15 14.23
CA ARG A 718 -16.73 -22.47 12.81
C ARG A 718 -17.68 -23.60 12.35
N VAL A 719 -18.27 -23.42 11.17
CA VAL A 719 -19.23 -24.37 10.56
C VAL A 719 -18.88 -24.62 9.09
N PRO A 720 -19.36 -25.71 8.48
CA PRO A 720 -19.14 -25.92 7.05
C PRO A 720 -19.88 -24.88 6.22
N CYS A 721 -19.24 -24.38 5.17
CA CYS A 721 -19.89 -23.59 4.13
C CYS A 721 -20.82 -24.45 3.26
N ASN A 722 -21.91 -23.84 2.82
CA ASN A 722 -22.91 -24.47 1.96
C ASN A 722 -23.47 -23.41 1.00
N TYR A 723 -23.20 -23.58 -0.29
CA TYR A 723 -23.62 -22.70 -1.37
C TYR A 723 -24.55 -23.45 -2.35
N PRO A 724 -25.83 -23.71 -1.99
CA PRO A 724 -26.73 -24.56 -2.77
C PRO A 724 -26.82 -24.19 -4.25
N GLY A 725 -26.43 -25.11 -5.13
CA GLY A 725 -26.49 -24.94 -6.58
C GLY A 725 -25.36 -24.13 -7.18
N GLN A 726 -24.46 -23.55 -6.38
CA GLN A 726 -23.19 -23.02 -6.85
C GLN A 726 -22.19 -24.15 -7.10
N LYS A 727 -21.07 -23.78 -7.70
CA LYS A 727 -19.88 -24.62 -7.84
C LYS A 727 -18.67 -23.75 -7.63
N VAL A 728 -17.57 -24.36 -7.17
CA VAL A 728 -16.27 -23.69 -7.10
C VAL A 728 -15.99 -23.00 -8.43
N THR A 729 -15.82 -21.68 -8.36
CA THR A 729 -15.72 -20.77 -9.50
C THR A 729 -14.37 -20.08 -9.47
N PHE A 730 -13.78 -19.94 -10.66
CA PHE A 730 -12.46 -19.40 -10.88
C PHE A 730 -12.60 -18.15 -11.74
N HIS A 731 -12.41 -16.97 -11.17
CA HIS A 731 -12.38 -15.72 -11.92
C HIS A 731 -10.93 -15.43 -12.30
N VAL A 732 -10.62 -15.45 -13.59
CA VAL A 732 -9.28 -15.14 -14.08
C VAL A 732 -9.10 -13.63 -14.09
N GLU A 733 -8.10 -13.14 -13.34
CA GLU A 733 -7.90 -11.72 -13.13
C GLU A 733 -7.64 -10.94 -14.42
N GLN A 734 -8.10 -9.70 -14.49
CA GLN A 734 -8.02 -8.86 -15.70
C GLN A 734 -6.56 -8.58 -16.16
N GLY A 735 -5.59 -8.66 -15.24
CA GLY A 735 -4.16 -8.53 -15.53
C GLY A 735 -3.48 -9.80 -16.08
N SER A 736 -4.18 -10.93 -16.11
CA SER A 736 -3.63 -12.21 -16.55
C SER A 736 -3.21 -12.19 -18.02
N ASN A 737 -2.12 -12.88 -18.34
CA ASN A 737 -1.56 -13.03 -19.67
C ASN A 737 -0.72 -14.33 -19.74
N PRO A 738 -0.18 -14.74 -20.90
CA PRO A 738 0.55 -16.01 -21.02
C PRO A 738 1.81 -16.18 -20.16
N MET A 739 2.32 -15.13 -19.50
CA MET A 739 3.50 -15.21 -18.61
C MET A 739 3.15 -14.97 -17.12
N TYR A 740 1.96 -14.42 -16.85
CA TYR A 740 1.47 -14.10 -15.51
C TYR A 740 0.01 -14.51 -15.43
N PHE A 741 -0.32 -15.49 -14.61
CA PHE A 741 -1.69 -15.98 -14.48
C PHE A 741 -2.16 -15.79 -13.04
N ALA A 742 -3.27 -15.06 -12.83
CA ALA A 742 -3.87 -14.89 -11.52
C ALA A 742 -5.36 -15.25 -11.54
N VAL A 743 -5.84 -15.87 -10.46
CA VAL A 743 -7.19 -16.41 -10.34
C VAL A 743 -7.74 -16.21 -8.93
N LEU A 744 -8.92 -15.62 -8.83
CA LEU A 744 -9.75 -15.58 -7.63
C LEU A 744 -10.55 -16.89 -7.53
N VAL A 745 -10.55 -17.53 -6.35
CA VAL A 745 -11.30 -18.76 -6.09
C VAL A 745 -12.52 -18.45 -5.22
N GLU A 746 -13.72 -18.72 -5.72
CA GLU A 746 -15.00 -18.46 -5.05
C GLU A 746 -15.83 -19.74 -4.84
N TYR A 747 -16.69 -19.73 -3.82
CA TYR A 747 -17.69 -20.76 -3.51
C TYR A 747 -17.10 -22.16 -3.25
N GLU A 748 -16.12 -22.25 -2.35
CA GLU A 748 -15.68 -23.54 -1.76
C GLU A 748 -16.76 -24.06 -0.81
N ASP A 749 -17.37 -25.20 -1.17
CA ASP A 749 -18.34 -25.91 -0.33
C ASP A 749 -17.58 -26.84 0.64
N GLY A 750 -17.87 -26.72 1.93
CA GLY A 750 -17.20 -27.49 2.96
C GLY A 750 -16.43 -26.60 3.92
N ASP A 751 -15.12 -26.49 3.75
CA ASP A 751 -14.24 -25.82 4.71
C ASP A 751 -14.31 -24.29 4.55
N GLY A 752 -14.63 -23.82 3.34
CA GLY A 752 -14.82 -22.42 2.95
C GLY A 752 -13.53 -21.70 2.60
N ASP A 753 -12.42 -22.08 3.22
CA ASP A 753 -11.10 -21.49 3.01
C ASP A 753 -10.25 -22.19 1.95
N VAL A 754 -9.32 -21.42 1.39
CA VAL A 754 -8.30 -21.90 0.46
C VAL A 754 -6.94 -21.51 0.99
N VAL A 755 -6.08 -22.50 1.24
CA VAL A 755 -4.73 -22.30 1.79
C VAL A 755 -3.61 -22.65 0.80
N GLN A 756 -3.94 -23.27 -0.33
CA GLN A 756 -3.04 -23.48 -1.47
C GLN A 756 -3.83 -23.69 -2.77
N VAL A 757 -3.36 -23.09 -3.88
CA VAL A 757 -3.80 -23.47 -5.23
C VAL A 757 -2.59 -23.93 -6.05
N ASP A 758 -2.74 -24.99 -6.83
CA ASP A 758 -1.77 -25.42 -7.84
C ASP A 758 -2.39 -25.35 -9.24
N LEU A 759 -1.57 -25.00 -10.23
CA LEU A 759 -1.92 -25.01 -11.65
C LEU A 759 -1.18 -26.14 -12.38
N MET A 760 -1.89 -26.89 -13.20
CA MET A 760 -1.31 -27.87 -14.13
C MET A 760 -1.65 -27.46 -15.56
N GLU A 761 -0.61 -27.31 -16.37
CA GLU A 761 -0.69 -26.96 -17.80
C GLU A 761 -1.11 -28.13 -18.68
N GLY A 762 -1.63 -27.79 -19.87
CA GLY A 762 -2.10 -28.75 -20.85
C GLY A 762 -1.02 -29.74 -21.27
N ASN A 763 -1.26 -31.03 -20.95
CA ASN A 763 -0.35 -32.14 -21.23
C ASN A 763 1.00 -32.11 -20.48
N SER A 764 1.18 -31.28 -19.45
CA SER A 764 2.41 -31.28 -18.64
C SER A 764 2.46 -32.48 -17.67
N GLY A 765 1.31 -32.86 -17.11
CA GLY A 765 1.21 -33.87 -16.05
C GLY A 765 1.81 -33.43 -14.71
N SER A 766 2.22 -32.17 -14.56
CA SER A 766 2.88 -31.63 -13.38
C SER A 766 2.07 -30.49 -12.77
N TRP A 767 1.93 -30.52 -11.45
CA TRP A 767 1.33 -29.45 -10.66
C TRP A 767 2.40 -28.42 -10.27
N THR A 768 2.12 -27.16 -10.55
CA THR A 768 2.96 -26.01 -10.20
C THR A 768 2.22 -25.20 -9.11
N PRO A 769 2.78 -25.08 -7.89
CA PRO A 769 2.18 -24.27 -6.84
C PRO A 769 2.04 -22.81 -7.26
N MET A 770 0.84 -22.26 -7.08
CA MET A 770 0.56 -20.84 -7.18
C MET A 770 0.88 -20.18 -5.83
N ARG A 771 1.21 -18.89 -5.86
CA ARG A 771 1.43 -18.09 -4.64
C ARG A 771 0.14 -17.34 -4.30
N GLU A 772 -0.18 -17.25 -3.02
CA GLU A 772 -1.17 -16.31 -2.52
C GLU A 772 -0.73 -14.88 -2.93
N SER A 773 -1.63 -14.11 -3.54
CA SER A 773 -1.34 -12.73 -3.95
C SER A 773 -1.98 -11.74 -2.99
N TRP A 774 -3.27 -11.91 -2.69
CA TRP A 774 -4.04 -11.16 -1.70
C TRP A 774 -5.42 -11.82 -1.54
N GLY A 775 -5.86 -12.08 -0.31
CA GLY A 775 -7.16 -12.74 -0.07
C GLY A 775 -7.25 -14.09 -0.80
N SER A 776 -8.38 -14.36 -1.47
CA SER A 776 -8.57 -15.59 -2.26
C SER A 776 -7.99 -15.50 -3.70
N ILE A 777 -7.11 -14.53 -3.99
CA ILE A 777 -6.46 -14.37 -5.29
C ILE A 777 -5.09 -15.07 -5.29
N TRP A 778 -4.94 -16.04 -6.18
CA TRP A 778 -3.72 -16.86 -6.35
C TRP A 778 -3.04 -16.51 -7.67
N ARG A 779 -1.70 -16.36 -7.67
CA ARG A 779 -0.91 -16.00 -8.86
C ARG A 779 0.21 -16.99 -9.19
N LEU A 780 0.53 -17.08 -10.47
CA LEU A 780 1.66 -17.84 -11.01
C LEU A 780 2.45 -16.95 -11.98
N ASP A 781 3.64 -16.56 -11.52
CA ASP A 781 4.66 -15.85 -12.30
C ASP A 781 5.49 -16.89 -13.08
N SER A 782 5.30 -17.00 -14.39
CA SER A 782 5.98 -18.01 -15.22
C SER A 782 7.21 -17.45 -15.95
N ASN A 783 8.24 -18.28 -16.07
CA ASN A 783 9.42 -18.01 -16.90
C ASN A 783 9.24 -18.42 -18.38
N HIS A 784 8.10 -19.01 -18.73
CA HIS A 784 7.74 -19.43 -20.08
C HIS A 784 6.25 -19.17 -20.35
N ARG A 785 5.81 -19.32 -21.60
CA ARG A 785 4.40 -19.14 -21.95
C ARG A 785 3.57 -20.32 -21.44
N LEU A 786 2.69 -20.04 -20.49
CA LEU A 786 1.75 -20.99 -19.93
C LEU A 786 0.80 -21.52 -21.03
N THR A 787 0.72 -22.85 -21.14
CA THR A 787 -0.02 -23.54 -22.19
C THR A 787 -1.28 -24.19 -21.63
N GLY A 788 -2.44 -23.63 -21.97
CA GLY A 788 -3.74 -24.20 -21.56
C GLY A 788 -4.15 -25.45 -22.35
N PRO A 789 -5.22 -26.15 -21.97
CA PRO A 789 -6.12 -25.83 -20.85
C PRO A 789 -5.45 -26.04 -19.48
N PHE A 790 -5.81 -25.21 -18.51
CA PHE A 790 -5.29 -25.31 -17.14
C PHE A 790 -6.25 -26.12 -16.27
N SER A 791 -5.71 -27.10 -15.55
CA SER A 791 -6.37 -27.73 -14.41
C SER A 791 -5.93 -27.01 -13.14
N LEU A 792 -6.85 -26.82 -12.19
CA LEU A 792 -6.55 -26.19 -10.90
C LEU A 792 -6.80 -27.20 -9.77
N ARG A 793 -5.88 -27.28 -8.81
CA ARG A 793 -6.03 -28.05 -7.56
C ARG A 793 -6.07 -27.06 -6.41
N ILE A 794 -7.14 -27.09 -5.63
CA ILE A 794 -7.34 -26.27 -4.44
C ILE A 794 -7.08 -27.16 -3.22
N THR A 795 -6.42 -26.63 -2.19
CA THR A 795 -6.29 -27.24 -0.87
C THR A 795 -6.86 -26.30 0.19
N ASN A 796 -7.65 -26.84 1.13
CA ASN A 796 -8.26 -26.09 2.24
C ASN A 796 -7.54 -26.37 3.58
N GLU A 797 -7.95 -25.72 4.67
CA GLU A 797 -7.22 -25.81 5.96
C GLU A 797 -7.23 -27.22 6.58
N SER A 798 -8.23 -28.08 6.31
CA SER A 798 -8.18 -29.49 6.75
C SER A 798 -7.26 -30.39 5.91
N GLY A 799 -6.59 -29.82 4.89
CA GLY A 799 -5.69 -30.51 3.98
C GLY A 799 -6.40 -31.33 2.90
N ARG A 800 -7.71 -31.13 2.71
CA ARG A 800 -8.45 -31.77 1.61
C ARG A 800 -8.16 -31.04 0.31
N THR A 801 -8.04 -31.81 -0.77
CA THR A 801 -7.75 -31.27 -2.10
C THR A 801 -8.90 -31.49 -3.08
N LEU A 802 -9.31 -30.45 -3.79
CA LEU A 802 -10.28 -30.49 -4.88
C LEU A 802 -9.58 -30.24 -6.22
N VAL A 803 -9.77 -31.12 -7.21
CA VAL A 803 -9.20 -30.96 -8.56
C VAL A 803 -10.30 -30.58 -9.56
N ALA A 804 -10.15 -29.42 -10.16
CA ALA A 804 -10.94 -28.95 -11.29
C ALA A 804 -10.16 -29.17 -12.59
N ASP A 805 -10.33 -30.36 -13.21
CA ASP A 805 -9.63 -30.72 -14.45
C ASP A 805 -10.04 -29.81 -15.61
N LYS A 806 -9.03 -29.21 -16.28
CA LYS A 806 -9.15 -28.40 -17.50
C LYS A 806 -10.23 -27.31 -17.42
N VAL A 807 -10.47 -26.80 -16.21
CA VAL A 807 -11.54 -25.84 -15.92
C VAL A 807 -11.36 -24.52 -16.66
N ILE A 808 -10.11 -24.14 -16.96
CA ILE A 808 -9.80 -22.97 -17.78
C ILE A 808 -9.34 -23.45 -19.16
N PRO A 809 -10.06 -23.13 -20.25
CA PRO A 809 -9.77 -23.65 -21.58
C PRO A 809 -8.52 -23.00 -22.19
N ALA A 810 -7.94 -23.58 -23.24
CA ALA A 810 -6.71 -23.07 -23.87
C ALA A 810 -6.85 -21.64 -24.45
N ASN A 811 -8.07 -21.23 -24.81
CA ASN A 811 -8.42 -19.90 -25.33
C ASN A 811 -9.03 -18.99 -24.25
N TRP A 812 -8.60 -19.13 -23.00
CA TRP A 812 -9.08 -18.35 -21.87
C TRP A 812 -8.86 -16.84 -22.06
N THR A 813 -9.69 -16.06 -21.39
CA THR A 813 -9.72 -14.60 -21.47
C THR A 813 -9.63 -13.99 -20.06
N PRO A 814 -8.79 -12.95 -19.84
CA PRO A 814 -8.80 -12.20 -18.58
C PRO A 814 -10.19 -11.62 -18.28
N GLY A 815 -10.48 -11.43 -16.99
CA GLY A 815 -11.77 -10.95 -16.49
C GLY A 815 -12.91 -11.98 -16.54
N THR A 816 -12.64 -13.24 -16.91
CA THR A 816 -13.67 -14.25 -17.21
C THR A 816 -13.82 -15.27 -16.07
N TYR A 817 -15.07 -15.66 -15.79
CA TYR A 817 -15.42 -16.64 -14.77
C TYR A 817 -15.55 -18.05 -15.38
N TYR A 818 -14.85 -19.02 -14.80
CA TYR A 818 -14.87 -20.43 -15.19
C TYR A 818 -15.40 -21.28 -14.02
N ARG A 819 -16.47 -22.04 -14.25
CA ARG A 819 -17.09 -22.87 -13.20
C ARG A 819 -16.62 -24.31 -13.32
N SER A 820 -16.22 -24.90 -12.21
CA SER A 820 -15.79 -26.30 -12.17
C SER A 820 -16.88 -27.28 -12.61
N ILE A 821 -16.46 -28.41 -13.21
CA ILE A 821 -17.30 -29.61 -13.36
C ILE A 821 -16.65 -30.68 -12.49
N ILE A 822 -16.95 -30.63 -11.18
CA ILE A 822 -16.34 -31.52 -10.20
C ILE A 822 -16.84 -32.94 -10.42
N HIS A 823 -16.00 -33.79 -11.01
CA HIS A 823 -16.12 -35.23 -10.84
C HIS A 823 -15.65 -35.57 -9.42
N LYS A 824 -16.58 -35.90 -8.52
CA LYS A 824 -16.25 -36.34 -7.16
C LYS A 824 -15.40 -37.60 -7.21
N SER A 825 -14.08 -37.44 -7.06
CA SER A 825 -13.09 -38.52 -7.03
C SER A 825 -13.03 -39.20 -5.66
N ASP A 826 -14.19 -39.62 -5.14
CA ASP A 826 -14.31 -40.48 -3.96
C ASP A 826 -15.00 -41.79 -4.36
N ARG A 827 -14.24 -42.66 -5.02
CA ARG A 827 -14.49 -44.10 -4.98
C ARG A 827 -13.19 -44.84 -4.75
N LEU A 828 -13.15 -45.47 -3.58
CA LEU A 828 -12.22 -46.53 -3.19
C LEU A 828 -11.91 -47.47 -4.37
N GLN A 829 -10.63 -47.86 -4.49
CA GLN A 829 -10.28 -49.02 -5.29
C GLN A 829 -10.98 -50.27 -4.73
N LEU A 830 -11.99 -50.74 -5.44
CA LEU A 830 -12.47 -52.12 -5.34
C LEU A 830 -12.40 -52.73 -6.73
N ASN A 831 -11.42 -53.62 -6.91
CA ASN A 831 -11.29 -54.47 -8.08
C ASN A 831 -12.57 -55.30 -8.25
N TYR A 832 -13.39 -55.04 -9.27
CA TYR A 832 -14.26 -56.06 -9.85
C TYR A 832 -14.45 -55.89 -11.35
N PHE A 833 -14.70 -57.04 -11.98
CA PHE A 833 -14.61 -57.33 -13.41
C PHE A 833 -15.50 -56.48 -14.32
N LEU A 834 -15.05 -56.40 -15.59
CA LEU A 834 -15.84 -56.04 -16.77
C LEU A 834 -17.19 -56.78 -16.81
N VAL A 835 -18.30 -56.04 -16.84
CA VAL A 835 -19.52 -56.44 -17.57
C VAL A 835 -20.15 -55.20 -18.20
N SER A 836 -20.22 -55.17 -19.53
CA SER A 836 -20.93 -54.17 -20.32
C SER A 836 -22.38 -54.61 -20.57
N TYR A 837 -23.38 -53.78 -20.26
CA TYR A 837 -24.73 -53.94 -20.79
C TYR A 837 -25.35 -52.61 -21.22
N GLU A 838 -25.80 -52.60 -22.47
CA GLU A 838 -26.63 -51.58 -23.09
C GLU A 838 -28.09 -52.07 -23.03
N ILE A 839 -29.00 -51.34 -22.37
CA ILE A 839 -30.44 -51.66 -22.41
C ILE A 839 -31.25 -50.38 -22.64
N ARG A 840 -32.12 -50.45 -23.66
CA ARG A 840 -33.16 -49.46 -23.94
C ARG A 840 -34.41 -49.79 -23.14
N ASP A 841 -34.95 -48.74 -22.52
CA ASP A 841 -36.38 -48.52 -22.26
C ASP A 841 -37.11 -49.40 -21.20
N ARG A 842 -38.00 -48.71 -20.46
CA ARG A 842 -39.09 -49.19 -19.57
C ARG A 842 -38.81 -49.74 -18.16
N SER A 843 -39.57 -49.13 -17.23
CA SER A 843 -40.16 -49.64 -15.97
C SER A 843 -39.30 -49.86 -14.73
N PHE A 844 -39.80 -49.27 -13.63
CA PHE A 844 -39.36 -49.40 -12.23
C PHE A 844 -39.53 -50.81 -11.65
N SER A 845 -38.61 -51.22 -10.76
CA SER A 845 -38.98 -51.51 -9.36
C SER A 845 -37.75 -51.58 -8.45
N ILE A 846 -37.91 -51.22 -7.18
CA ILE A 846 -36.87 -51.30 -6.14
C ILE A 846 -37.08 -52.58 -5.32
N LYS A 847 -36.00 -53.30 -5.03
CA LYS A 847 -35.88 -54.06 -3.77
C LYS A 847 -34.44 -54.00 -3.27
N VAL A 848 -34.33 -53.94 -1.95
CA VAL A 848 -33.08 -53.76 -1.18
C VAL A 848 -32.67 -55.11 -0.60
N ASP A 849 -31.37 -55.39 -0.62
CA ASP A 849 -30.62 -56.11 0.41
C ASP A 849 -29.30 -55.34 0.62
#